data_AF-A0A528DWW6-F1
#
_entry.id   AF-A0A528DWW6-F1
#
_cell.length_a   1.000
_cell.length_b   1.000
_cell.length_c   1.000
_cell.angle_alpha   90.00
_cell.angle_beta   90.00
_cell.angle_gamma   90.00
#
_symmetry.space_group_name_H-M   'P 1'
#
loop_
_entity.id
_entity.type
_entity.pdbx_description
1 polymer ?
#
loop_
_entity_poly.entity_id
_entity_poly.type
_entity_poly.pdbx_seq_one_letter_code
_entity_poly.pdbx_strand_id
1 'polypeptide(L)'
;MISAKIDQVLAFQPAWQEGLDRDAAVAELVRRFSVWVGTDATIRNDEGHRPWLEAARKKDWRYWQRYREYLEGRMSVAAVDGVDRSTDTILGMLEDPLRDGPWDRRGLVVGHVQSGKTGNYTGLICKAADAGYKIIIVLAGLHNNLRSQTQMRLDEGFLGYETRPIADDIREIGVGLVDRDPAIRPNYVTNRTNNGDFNTARASTLGISPEQRPWLFVVKKNKTVLERLLGWVRHHVADGQDETGRKIVRRLPLLLIDDEADHASVDTGEQIFDEDGQPDPDYEPTAINRLIRRVVHTFTRSAYVGYTATPFANIFIHERGETKEEGPDLFPSAFIVNLAAPSSYVGPAQIFGLQTTSGRTPGLPLYRAVDDHVSEDGRGGWMPHTHRNGYVPRIDRTSGIPASLEAAVQSFLITCAVRRLRGQGDAHSSMLVHVTRFTSVQKIVHQRVDEYVQALRQRLIRQIGDGGIVDELKRLWDDDFVPTSRTAEESFSSLAGDATLPLWPDVLEAIRLVVADTEVRMINGTAKDALDYADQTGPGLKVIAIGGDKLSRGLTLEGLCVSYFLRTSKMYDTLMQMGRWFGYRPGYIDLCRLYTTEELASWFGHIADAAEELRDEFDLMAASGATPREYGLKVQSHPVLLVTSRLKMRSARSLMLSFSGQVSETITLFTDKTVLQRNLDAAADLVRRLGKGEEDPERKRDGSVQRWQGRVWDNVPAREIISFLNSYRTHPDAYKVNSVLLAEFISKMNAINELTDWTVALIGGGRGRSYPISDDLDVAMLKRSSDGTEGRYSIGRLLSPRDEAIDLDENEWKAAMAITKAAWNADPGRSRSGDGPAEPSGPAIRRVRGQGIGGEGGHTDRGLLLLYLLDPEQADAGLSPDLPPVVAFGISFPASDSGTKVEYRVNNVAWMQEYGGAD
;
A
#
# COMPACT_ATOMS: atom_id res chain seq x y z
N MET A 1 -32.85 16.44 11.82
CA MET A 1 -32.06 17.63 11.42
C MET A 1 -31.87 17.73 9.91
N ILE A 2 -31.36 16.68 9.22
CA ILE A 2 -31.19 16.65 7.75
C ILE A 2 -32.51 16.89 7.01
N SER A 3 -33.58 16.20 7.39
CA SER A 3 -34.92 16.36 6.81
C SER A 3 -35.42 17.83 6.82
N ALA A 4 -35.24 18.55 7.92
CA ALA A 4 -35.61 19.97 8.01
C ALA A 4 -34.74 20.87 7.11
N LYS A 5 -33.48 20.48 6.83
CA LYS A 5 -32.63 21.19 5.86
C LYS A 5 -33.07 20.95 4.42
N ILE A 6 -33.51 19.73 4.10
CA ILE A 6 -34.14 19.44 2.80
C ILE A 6 -35.37 20.34 2.61
N ASP A 7 -36.23 20.46 3.62
CA ASP A 7 -37.41 21.35 3.55
C ASP A 7 -37.05 22.82 3.33
N GLN A 8 -35.97 23.30 3.97
CA GLN A 8 -35.46 24.65 3.72
C GLN A 8 -35.02 24.83 2.27
N VAL A 9 -34.27 23.88 1.71
CA VAL A 9 -33.82 23.96 0.31
C VAL A 9 -35.00 23.91 -0.66
N LEU A 10 -35.97 23.03 -0.43
CA LEU A 10 -37.18 22.93 -1.25
C LEU A 10 -38.05 24.19 -1.18
N ALA A 11 -38.00 24.94 -0.08
CA ALA A 11 -38.65 26.25 0.00
C ALA A 11 -37.97 27.30 -0.90
N PHE A 12 -36.64 27.21 -1.10
CA PHE A 12 -35.90 28.07 -2.01
C PHE A 12 -35.92 27.59 -3.46
N GLN A 13 -36.08 26.28 -3.70
CA GLN A 13 -36.14 25.65 -5.02
C GLN A 13 -37.38 24.74 -5.14
N PRO A 14 -38.60 25.32 -5.28
CA PRO A 14 -39.84 24.54 -5.29
C PRO A 14 -39.90 23.52 -6.43
N ALA A 15 -39.22 23.80 -7.55
CA ALA A 15 -39.13 22.90 -8.70
C ALA A 15 -38.47 21.55 -8.38
N TRP A 16 -37.69 21.44 -7.30
CA TRP A 16 -37.04 20.20 -6.88
C TRP A 16 -37.96 19.29 -6.06
N GLN A 17 -39.18 19.72 -5.71
CA GLN A 17 -40.14 18.85 -5.03
C GLN A 17 -40.69 17.75 -5.95
N GLU A 18 -40.79 18.03 -7.25
CA GLU A 18 -41.33 17.09 -8.21
C GLU A 18 -40.30 15.99 -8.52
N GLY A 19 -40.63 14.74 -8.16
CA GLY A 19 -39.75 13.58 -8.38
C GLY A 19 -38.64 13.38 -7.33
N LEU A 20 -38.65 14.10 -6.21
CA LEU A 20 -37.68 13.89 -5.13
C LEU A 20 -37.90 12.55 -4.42
N ASP A 21 -36.91 11.67 -4.53
CA ASP A 21 -36.75 10.56 -3.59
C ASP A 21 -36.07 11.06 -2.31
N ARG A 22 -36.89 11.30 -1.29
CA ARG A 22 -36.45 11.91 -0.04
C ARG A 22 -35.54 10.98 0.77
N ASP A 23 -35.83 9.68 0.76
CA ASP A 23 -35.06 8.71 1.53
C ASP A 23 -33.69 8.51 0.89
N ALA A 24 -33.62 8.44 -0.44
CA ALA A 24 -32.36 8.43 -1.17
C ALA A 24 -31.52 9.70 -0.92
N ALA A 25 -32.16 10.87 -0.89
CA ALA A 25 -31.46 12.14 -0.59
C ALA A 25 -30.93 12.18 0.84
N VAL A 26 -31.69 11.70 1.83
CA VAL A 26 -31.23 11.60 3.22
C VAL A 26 -30.07 10.61 3.33
N ALA A 27 -30.18 9.43 2.73
CA ALA A 27 -29.14 8.41 2.75
C ALA A 27 -27.83 8.92 2.14
N GLU A 28 -27.88 9.61 0.99
CA GLU A 28 -26.71 10.20 0.35
C GLU A 28 -26.09 11.33 1.19
N LEU A 29 -26.90 12.17 1.83
CA LEU A 29 -26.39 13.21 2.73
C LEU A 29 -25.72 12.60 3.97
N VAL A 30 -26.35 11.61 4.61
CA VAL A 30 -25.74 10.89 5.74
C VAL A 30 -24.41 10.28 5.30
N ARG A 31 -24.37 9.60 4.16
CA ARG A 31 -23.15 9.00 3.60
C ARG A 31 -22.06 10.06 3.39
N ARG A 32 -22.37 11.21 2.77
CA ARG A 32 -21.40 12.28 2.51
C ARG A 32 -20.89 12.93 3.81
N PHE A 33 -21.73 13.14 4.80
CA PHE A 33 -21.35 13.81 6.06
C PHE A 33 -20.77 12.87 7.12
N SER A 34 -20.84 11.55 6.92
CA SER A 34 -20.26 10.55 7.83
C SER A 34 -18.82 10.17 7.49
N VAL A 35 -18.31 10.55 6.31
CA VAL A 35 -16.91 10.33 5.93
C VAL A 35 -16.01 11.32 6.65
N TRP A 36 -14.98 10.81 7.31
CA TRP A 36 -13.89 11.62 7.86
C TRP A 36 -12.58 11.29 7.15
N VAL A 37 -11.65 12.24 7.16
CA VAL A 37 -10.29 12.08 6.64
C VAL A 37 -9.30 12.46 7.73
N GLY A 38 -8.31 11.61 7.95
CA GLY A 38 -7.26 11.85 8.95
C GLY A 38 -6.35 13.02 8.59
N THR A 39 -5.37 13.28 9.44
CA THR A 39 -4.31 14.27 9.16
C THR A 39 -3.19 13.59 8.40
N ASP A 40 -2.67 14.24 7.37
CA ASP A 40 -1.48 13.75 6.68
C ASP A 40 -0.26 13.87 7.59
N ALA A 41 0.59 12.84 7.60
CA ALA A 41 1.88 12.92 8.26
C ALA A 41 2.93 13.43 7.25
N THR A 42 3.83 14.30 7.71
CA THR A 42 4.84 14.93 6.85
C THR A 42 6.21 14.93 7.51
N ILE A 43 7.20 14.44 6.78
CA ILE A 43 8.63 14.57 7.08
C ILE A 43 9.20 15.58 6.08
N ARG A 44 9.93 16.59 6.55
CA ARG A 44 10.43 17.68 5.68
C ARG A 44 11.85 18.12 6.03
N ASN A 45 12.53 18.67 5.04
CA ASN A 45 13.78 19.39 5.18
C ASN A 45 13.58 20.83 4.69
N ASP A 46 13.70 21.79 5.61
CA ASP A 46 13.50 23.22 5.33
C ASP A 46 14.79 23.92 4.87
N GLU A 47 15.89 23.19 4.68
CA GLU A 47 17.12 23.73 4.11
C GLU A 47 16.86 24.36 2.72
N GLY A 48 17.31 25.61 2.53
CA GLY A 48 17.07 26.39 1.32
C GLY A 48 15.63 26.85 1.08
N HIS A 49 14.68 26.44 1.94
CA HIS A 49 13.26 26.76 1.83
C HIS A 49 12.94 28.18 2.28
N ARG A 50 11.96 28.82 1.63
CA ARG A 50 11.33 30.04 2.11
C ARG A 50 9.82 29.85 2.17
N PRO A 51 9.21 29.81 3.38
CA PRO A 51 7.77 29.80 3.51
C PRO A 51 7.14 30.96 2.74
N TRP A 52 6.16 30.67 1.89
CA TRP A 52 5.60 31.65 0.95
C TRP A 52 4.08 31.56 0.77
N LEU A 53 3.47 30.39 1.02
CA LEU A 53 2.06 30.15 0.71
C LEU A 53 1.14 30.69 1.81
N GLU A 54 0.81 31.97 1.73
CA GLU A 54 -0.11 32.65 2.63
C GLU A 54 -1.49 32.88 2.00
N ALA A 55 -2.51 33.23 2.80
CA ALA A 55 -3.87 33.50 2.32
C ALA A 55 -3.92 34.57 1.20
N ALA A 56 -3.03 35.57 1.26
CA ALA A 56 -2.91 36.58 0.21
C ALA A 56 -2.44 36.01 -1.13
N ARG A 57 -1.56 35.00 -1.13
CA ARG A 57 -1.11 34.31 -2.36
C ARG A 57 -2.22 33.46 -2.98
N LYS A 58 -3.20 33.04 -2.17
CA LYS A 58 -4.37 32.25 -2.59
C LYS A 58 -5.53 33.07 -3.12
N LYS A 59 -5.42 34.39 -3.07
CA LYS A 59 -6.47 35.30 -3.52
C LYS A 59 -6.67 35.13 -5.04
N ASP A 60 -7.93 35.15 -5.47
CA ASP A 60 -8.33 35.13 -6.88
C ASP A 60 -7.94 33.85 -7.65
N TRP A 61 -7.63 32.76 -6.94
CA TRP A 61 -7.38 31.45 -7.54
C TRP A 61 -8.62 30.93 -8.26
N ARG A 62 -8.46 30.55 -9.52
CA ARG A 62 -9.58 30.08 -10.37
C ARG A 62 -9.45 28.62 -10.72
N TYR A 63 -8.24 28.11 -10.94
CA TYR A 63 -8.03 26.70 -11.29
C TYR A 63 -8.42 25.78 -10.15
N TRP A 64 -7.99 26.10 -8.93
CA TRP A 64 -8.37 25.32 -7.75
C TRP A 64 -9.86 25.46 -7.46
N GLN A 65 -10.43 26.66 -7.53
CA GLN A 65 -11.84 26.88 -7.19
C GLN A 65 -12.79 26.05 -8.07
N ARG A 66 -12.59 26.06 -9.39
CA ARG A 66 -13.41 25.24 -10.30
C ARG A 66 -13.23 23.74 -10.09
N TYR A 67 -12.03 23.31 -9.70
CA TYR A 67 -11.75 21.91 -9.42
C TYR A 67 -12.35 21.46 -8.08
N ARG A 68 -12.30 22.30 -7.05
CA ARG A 68 -12.98 22.10 -5.78
C ARG A 68 -14.47 21.91 -5.98
N GLU A 69 -15.14 22.82 -6.69
CA GLU A 69 -16.57 22.73 -6.99
C GLU A 69 -16.91 21.45 -7.79
N TYR A 70 -16.05 21.08 -8.74
CA TYR A 70 -16.18 19.81 -9.46
C TYR A 70 -16.09 18.58 -8.55
N LEU A 71 -15.18 18.59 -7.57
CA LEU A 71 -15.04 17.51 -6.59
C LEU A 71 -16.22 17.45 -5.61
N GLU A 72 -16.76 18.58 -5.17
CA GLU A 72 -17.91 18.65 -4.23
C GLU A 72 -19.17 17.98 -4.80
N GLY A 73 -19.32 17.93 -6.13
CA GLY A 73 -20.37 17.15 -6.78
C GLY A 73 -20.23 15.64 -6.62
N ARG A 74 -18.99 15.14 -6.43
CA ARG A 74 -18.64 13.70 -6.52
C ARG A 74 -18.17 13.08 -5.21
N MET A 75 -17.65 13.89 -4.29
CA MET A 75 -17.02 13.44 -3.05
C MET A 75 -17.70 14.09 -1.84
N SER A 76 -17.42 13.57 -0.65
CA SER A 76 -17.82 14.24 0.59
C SER A 76 -17.04 15.55 0.77
N VAL A 77 -17.67 16.54 1.41
CA VAL A 77 -17.02 17.83 1.74
C VAL A 77 -15.74 17.61 2.54
N ALA A 78 -15.76 16.70 3.52
CA ALA A 78 -14.58 16.35 4.31
C ALA A 78 -13.43 15.81 3.45
N ALA A 79 -13.72 15.03 2.41
CA ALA A 79 -12.71 14.54 1.48
C ALA A 79 -12.17 15.64 0.57
N VAL A 80 -13.02 16.55 0.10
CA VAL A 80 -12.58 17.73 -0.68
C VAL A 80 -11.69 18.64 0.18
N ASP A 81 -12.08 18.93 1.42
CA ASP A 81 -11.27 19.73 2.34
C ASP A 81 -9.95 19.02 2.71
N GLY A 82 -9.95 17.68 2.73
CA GLY A 82 -8.72 16.88 2.86
C GLY A 82 -7.78 17.08 1.66
N VAL A 83 -8.31 17.06 0.43
CA VAL A 83 -7.54 17.39 -0.78
C VAL A 83 -7.05 18.83 -0.73
N ASP A 84 -7.87 19.77 -0.26
CA ASP A 84 -7.49 21.18 -0.11
C ASP A 84 -6.27 21.33 0.81
N ARG A 85 -6.37 20.84 2.05
CA ARG A 85 -5.30 20.93 3.04
C ARG A 85 -4.02 20.24 2.59
N SER A 86 -4.14 19.00 2.10
CA SER A 86 -2.98 18.21 1.66
C SER A 86 -2.23 18.90 0.52
N THR A 87 -2.95 19.39 -0.50
CA THR A 87 -2.33 20.08 -1.64
C THR A 87 -1.79 21.46 -1.29
N ASP A 88 -2.36 22.15 -0.31
CA ASP A 88 -1.78 23.37 0.27
C ASP A 88 -0.46 23.08 0.98
N THR A 89 -0.40 22.03 1.81
CA THR A 89 0.82 21.61 2.48
C THR A 89 1.90 21.26 1.46
N ILE A 90 1.56 20.45 0.45
CA ILE A 90 2.52 20.06 -0.60
C ILE A 90 3.02 21.28 -1.38
N LEU A 91 2.12 22.15 -1.85
CA LEU A 91 2.50 23.36 -2.58
C LEU A 91 3.34 24.32 -1.71
N GLY A 92 2.99 24.48 -0.44
CA GLY A 92 3.73 25.30 0.51
C GLY A 92 5.14 24.80 0.76
N MET A 93 5.38 23.48 0.62
CA MET A 93 6.72 22.86 0.65
C MET A 93 7.41 22.86 -0.72
N LEU A 94 6.80 23.37 -1.78
CA LEU A 94 7.53 23.78 -2.99
C LEU A 94 8.02 25.22 -2.83
N GLU A 95 8.78 25.75 -3.78
CA GLU A 95 9.21 27.16 -3.75
C GLU A 95 8.20 28.07 -4.46
N ASP A 96 8.11 29.34 -4.05
CA ASP A 96 7.29 30.32 -4.79
C ASP A 96 7.80 30.40 -6.24
N PRO A 97 6.96 30.13 -7.26
CA PRO A 97 7.37 30.24 -8.66
C PRO A 97 7.84 31.65 -9.06
N LEU A 98 7.47 32.68 -8.28
CA LEU A 98 7.88 34.06 -8.46
C LEU A 98 9.19 34.42 -7.71
N ARG A 99 9.76 33.50 -6.92
CA ARG A 99 11.01 33.70 -6.20
C ARG A 99 12.18 33.89 -7.17
N ASP A 100 13.00 34.90 -6.91
CA ASP A 100 14.24 35.13 -7.66
C ASP A 100 15.34 34.11 -7.36
N GLY A 101 16.20 33.91 -8.36
CA GLY A 101 17.29 32.94 -8.33
C GLY A 101 16.87 31.50 -8.68
N PRO A 102 17.85 30.59 -8.73
CA PRO A 102 17.62 29.18 -8.98
C PRO A 102 17.16 28.44 -7.71
N TRP A 103 16.39 27.37 -7.90
CA TRP A 103 15.99 26.42 -6.86
C TRP A 103 15.58 25.09 -7.49
N ASP A 104 15.85 24.01 -6.77
CA ASP A 104 15.45 22.64 -7.09
C ASP A 104 14.84 22.04 -5.81
N ARG A 105 13.59 21.58 -5.90
CA ARG A 105 12.86 21.04 -4.75
C ARG A 105 12.20 19.73 -5.11
N ARG A 106 12.56 18.65 -4.42
CA ARG A 106 12.15 17.28 -4.74
C ARG A 106 11.43 16.64 -3.56
N GLY A 107 10.20 16.19 -3.79
CA GLY A 107 9.39 15.56 -2.75
C GLY A 107 8.68 14.30 -3.20
N LEU A 108 8.18 13.54 -2.24
CA LEU A 108 7.42 12.31 -2.45
C LEU A 108 6.09 12.39 -1.72
N VAL A 109 5.01 12.04 -2.42
CA VAL A 109 3.67 11.89 -1.86
C VAL A 109 3.29 10.42 -1.93
N VAL A 110 3.11 9.82 -0.75
CA VAL A 110 2.75 8.43 -0.57
C VAL A 110 1.28 8.36 -0.21
N GLY A 111 0.50 7.61 -0.98
CA GLY A 111 -0.91 7.38 -0.69
C GLY A 111 -1.30 5.94 -0.99
N HIS A 112 -2.29 5.42 -0.28
CA HIS A 112 -2.71 4.03 -0.43
C HIS A 112 -3.06 3.65 -1.88
N VAL A 113 -3.04 2.35 -2.18
CA VAL A 113 -3.41 1.82 -3.50
C VAL A 113 -4.84 2.23 -3.83
N GLN A 114 -5.07 2.92 -4.95
CA GLN A 114 -6.40 3.43 -5.34
C GLN A 114 -7.05 4.43 -4.34
N SER A 115 -6.24 5.13 -3.54
CA SER A 115 -6.72 6.15 -2.57
C SER A 115 -7.19 7.48 -3.19
N GLY A 116 -6.95 7.71 -4.48
CA GLY A 116 -7.27 9.00 -5.13
C GLY A 116 -6.06 9.93 -5.38
N LYS A 117 -4.83 9.39 -5.46
CA LYS A 117 -3.61 10.16 -5.80
C LYS A 117 -3.74 11.06 -7.02
N THR A 118 -4.42 10.59 -8.07
CA THR A 118 -4.70 11.43 -9.25
C THR A 118 -5.52 12.67 -8.92
N GLY A 119 -6.51 12.53 -8.04
CA GLY A 119 -7.29 13.67 -7.57
C GLY A 119 -6.44 14.67 -6.80
N ASN A 120 -5.51 14.17 -5.97
CA ASN A 120 -4.57 14.97 -5.20
C ASN A 120 -3.59 15.74 -6.10
N TYR A 121 -2.86 15.07 -7.01
CA TYR A 121 -1.94 15.78 -7.89
C TYR A 121 -2.64 16.69 -8.90
N THR A 122 -3.89 16.40 -9.27
CA THR A 122 -4.70 17.34 -10.08
C THR A 122 -4.99 18.62 -9.29
N GLY A 123 -5.31 18.50 -8.00
CA GLY A 123 -5.44 19.64 -7.10
C GLY A 123 -4.14 20.43 -6.96
N LEU A 124 -3.02 19.74 -6.77
CA LEU A 124 -1.69 20.37 -6.74
C LEU A 124 -1.38 21.10 -8.06
N ILE A 125 -1.67 20.50 -9.21
CA ILE A 125 -1.51 21.11 -10.54
C ILE A 125 -2.34 22.40 -10.65
N CYS A 126 -3.60 22.36 -10.21
CA CYS A 126 -4.48 23.54 -10.22
C CYS A 126 -3.89 24.67 -9.36
N LYS A 127 -3.51 24.37 -8.12
CA LYS A 127 -2.94 25.37 -7.19
C LYS A 127 -1.57 25.88 -7.66
N ALA A 128 -0.74 25.01 -8.23
CA ALA A 128 0.55 25.41 -8.79
C ALA A 128 0.37 26.34 -10.01
N ALA A 129 -0.59 26.05 -10.88
CA ALA A 129 -0.95 26.91 -12.00
C ALA A 129 -1.44 28.28 -11.52
N ASP A 130 -2.33 28.32 -10.52
CA ASP A 130 -2.79 29.56 -9.88
C ASP A 130 -1.62 30.34 -9.23
N ALA A 131 -0.64 29.64 -8.63
CA ALA A 131 0.52 30.25 -7.99
C ALA A 131 1.54 30.85 -8.99
N GLY A 132 1.57 30.35 -10.23
CA GLY A 132 2.42 30.88 -11.30
C GLY A 132 3.37 29.87 -11.95
N TYR A 133 3.27 28.56 -11.65
CA TYR A 133 3.99 27.54 -12.40
C TYR A 133 3.53 27.50 -13.87
N LYS A 134 4.48 27.47 -14.80
CA LYS A 134 4.19 27.67 -16.24
C LYS A 134 4.29 26.39 -17.05
N ILE A 135 5.24 25.52 -16.71
CA ILE A 135 5.43 24.25 -17.39
C ILE A 135 5.05 23.14 -16.41
N ILE A 136 4.01 22.37 -16.75
CA ILE A 136 3.49 21.28 -15.93
C ILE A 136 3.64 19.99 -16.73
N ILE A 137 4.54 19.13 -16.28
CA ILE A 137 4.81 17.83 -16.91
C ILE A 137 4.32 16.73 -15.98
N VAL A 138 3.46 15.85 -16.49
CA VAL A 138 2.99 14.65 -15.79
C VAL A 138 3.57 13.44 -16.49
N LEU A 139 4.47 12.74 -15.81
CA LEU A 139 5.00 11.44 -16.23
C LEU A 139 4.00 10.36 -15.82
N ALA A 140 3.20 9.90 -16.79
CA ALA A 140 2.37 8.71 -16.63
C ALA A 140 3.21 7.43 -16.79
N GLY A 141 2.67 6.27 -16.40
CA GLY A 141 3.42 5.01 -16.49
C GLY A 141 3.78 4.57 -17.93
N LEU A 142 4.35 3.36 -18.06
CA LEU A 142 5.02 2.90 -19.29
C LEU A 142 4.11 2.77 -20.54
N HIS A 143 2.81 2.60 -20.33
CA HIS A 143 1.87 2.20 -21.39
C HIS A 143 0.99 3.37 -21.85
N ASN A 144 0.69 3.39 -23.16
CA ASN A 144 -0.16 4.42 -23.77
C ASN A 144 -1.55 4.52 -23.11
N ASN A 145 -2.17 3.39 -22.75
CA ASN A 145 -3.50 3.38 -22.14
C ASN A 145 -3.51 4.11 -20.79
N LEU A 146 -2.50 3.87 -19.95
CA LEU A 146 -2.37 4.55 -18.65
C LEU A 146 -2.20 6.05 -18.86
N ARG A 147 -1.34 6.45 -19.81
CA ARG A 147 -1.20 7.87 -20.18
C ARG A 147 -2.51 8.48 -20.70
N SER A 148 -3.29 7.77 -21.54
CA SER A 148 -4.60 8.24 -21.99
C SER A 148 -5.56 8.46 -20.82
N GLN A 149 -5.61 7.53 -19.85
CA GLN A 149 -6.46 7.66 -18.66
C GLN A 149 -6.05 8.87 -17.80
N THR A 150 -4.75 9.05 -17.56
CA THR A 150 -4.23 10.23 -16.86
C THR A 150 -4.60 11.52 -17.60
N GLN A 151 -4.47 11.53 -18.93
CA GLN A 151 -4.86 12.69 -19.75
C GLN A 151 -6.36 12.97 -19.65
N MET A 152 -7.24 11.96 -19.73
CA MET A 152 -8.69 12.16 -19.59
C MET A 152 -9.06 12.77 -18.23
N ARG A 153 -8.43 12.31 -17.15
CA ARG A 153 -8.65 12.87 -15.80
C ARG A 153 -8.18 14.33 -15.69
N LEU A 154 -7.06 14.68 -16.33
CA LEU A 154 -6.56 16.06 -16.36
C LEU A 154 -7.34 16.95 -17.32
N ASP A 155 -7.89 16.40 -18.40
CA ASP A 155 -8.83 17.09 -19.30
C ASP A 155 -10.07 17.53 -18.50
N GLU A 156 -10.62 16.64 -17.67
CA GLU A 156 -11.76 16.94 -16.81
C GLU A 156 -11.41 17.83 -15.62
N GLY A 157 -10.33 17.55 -14.90
CA GLY A 157 -10.01 18.19 -13.63
C GLY A 157 -9.20 19.47 -13.75
N PHE A 158 -8.45 19.66 -14.83
CA PHE A 158 -7.58 20.83 -15.01
C PHE A 158 -7.80 21.59 -16.32
N LEU A 159 -7.99 20.95 -17.49
CA LEU A 159 -8.17 21.71 -18.74
C LEU A 159 -9.59 22.28 -18.88
N GLY A 160 -10.60 21.45 -18.61
CA GLY A 160 -12.02 21.74 -18.76
C GLY A 160 -12.61 21.43 -20.14
N TYR A 161 -11.90 20.67 -20.98
CA TYR A 161 -12.36 20.34 -22.34
C TYR A 161 -11.66 19.10 -22.90
N GLU A 162 -12.29 18.44 -23.87
CA GLU A 162 -11.74 17.24 -24.49
C GLU A 162 -10.58 17.56 -25.44
N THR A 163 -9.42 16.94 -25.19
CA THR A 163 -8.28 17.04 -26.11
C THR A 163 -8.45 16.08 -27.29
N ARG A 164 -8.83 16.58 -28.47
CA ARG A 164 -9.03 15.77 -29.70
C ARG A 164 -7.96 16.04 -30.79
N PRO A 165 -7.77 15.12 -31.77
CA PRO A 165 -6.78 15.29 -32.84
C PRO A 165 -7.11 16.36 -33.89
N ILE A 166 -8.39 16.69 -34.08
CA ILE A 166 -8.87 17.69 -35.06
C ILE A 166 -9.57 18.80 -34.28
N ALA A 167 -9.14 20.05 -34.49
CA ALA A 167 -9.41 21.18 -33.61
C ALA A 167 -10.66 22.00 -33.96
N ASP A 168 -11.71 21.38 -34.49
CA ASP A 168 -12.87 22.13 -35.02
C ASP A 168 -14.09 22.16 -34.10
N ASP A 169 -14.03 21.61 -32.89
CA ASP A 169 -15.04 21.85 -31.85
C ASP A 169 -14.49 21.54 -30.44
N ILE A 170 -14.35 22.56 -29.59
CA ILE A 170 -13.90 22.38 -28.20
C ILE A 170 -15.11 21.95 -27.36
N ARG A 171 -15.22 20.64 -27.11
CA ARG A 171 -16.24 20.10 -26.21
C ARG A 171 -15.83 20.31 -24.75
N GLU A 172 -16.58 21.15 -24.05
CA GLU A 172 -16.40 21.39 -22.61
C GLU A 172 -16.77 20.16 -21.78
N ILE A 173 -15.94 19.84 -20.80
CA ILE A 173 -16.12 18.71 -19.86
C ILE A 173 -15.57 19.08 -18.48
N GLY A 174 -15.98 18.34 -17.44
CA GLY A 174 -15.45 18.50 -16.09
C GLY A 174 -15.50 19.94 -15.58
N VAL A 175 -14.37 20.48 -15.13
CA VAL A 175 -14.24 21.85 -14.60
C VAL A 175 -14.60 22.95 -15.61
N GLY A 176 -14.59 22.65 -16.91
CA GLY A 176 -15.03 23.60 -17.92
C GLY A 176 -16.54 23.84 -17.88
N LEU A 177 -17.32 22.93 -17.32
CA LEU A 177 -18.76 23.15 -17.10
C LEU A 177 -19.04 24.07 -15.90
N VAL A 178 -18.06 24.23 -15.01
CA VAL A 178 -18.11 25.08 -13.81
C VAL A 178 -17.70 26.51 -14.16
N ASP A 179 -16.51 26.68 -14.77
CA ASP A 179 -16.01 27.98 -15.23
C ASP A 179 -15.60 27.89 -16.71
N ARG A 180 -16.44 28.49 -17.56
CA ARG A 180 -16.36 28.44 -19.04
C ARG A 180 -15.46 29.51 -19.63
N ASP A 181 -14.87 30.38 -18.82
CA ASP A 181 -14.10 31.52 -19.30
C ASP A 181 -12.91 31.07 -20.18
N PRO A 182 -12.89 31.45 -21.47
CA PRO A 182 -11.78 31.12 -22.36
C PRO A 182 -10.44 31.73 -21.90
N ALA A 183 -10.44 32.77 -21.06
CA ALA A 183 -9.25 33.44 -20.55
C ALA A 183 -8.36 32.53 -19.67
N ILE A 184 -8.95 31.54 -18.99
CA ILE A 184 -8.24 30.63 -18.09
C ILE A 184 -7.95 29.26 -18.72
N ARG A 185 -8.32 29.00 -19.98
CA ARG A 185 -8.06 27.71 -20.63
C ARG A 185 -6.55 27.45 -20.73
N PRO A 186 -5.99 26.43 -20.04
CA PRO A 186 -4.58 26.09 -20.13
C PRO A 186 -4.21 25.65 -21.54
N ASN A 187 -2.92 25.67 -21.87
CA ASN A 187 -2.42 25.10 -23.11
C ASN A 187 -2.09 23.61 -22.92
N TYR A 188 -2.17 22.84 -24.00
CA TYR A 188 -1.85 21.41 -24.01
C TYR A 188 -1.05 21.04 -25.25
N VAL A 189 -0.25 19.97 -25.15
CA VAL A 189 0.49 19.40 -26.29
C VAL A 189 0.08 17.95 -26.59
N THR A 190 -0.27 17.20 -25.55
CA THR A 190 -0.70 15.82 -25.62
C THR A 190 -2.22 15.72 -25.63
N ASN A 191 -2.78 14.65 -26.18
CA ASN A 191 -4.24 14.48 -26.23
C ASN A 191 -4.70 13.11 -25.74
N ARG A 192 -6.01 12.98 -25.48
CA ARG A 192 -6.60 11.84 -24.79
C ARG A 192 -6.62 10.52 -25.57
N THR A 193 -6.23 10.55 -26.85
CA THR A 193 -6.17 9.34 -27.69
C THR A 193 -4.96 8.47 -27.35
N ASN A 194 -5.02 7.15 -27.61
CA ASN A 194 -3.89 6.24 -27.36
C ASN A 194 -2.59 6.63 -28.10
N ASN A 195 -2.71 7.28 -29.26
CA ASN A 195 -1.58 7.82 -30.03
C ASN A 195 -1.37 9.33 -29.80
N GLY A 196 -1.94 9.87 -28.73
CA GLY A 196 -1.94 11.27 -28.35
C GLY A 196 -0.66 11.78 -27.70
N ASP A 197 0.37 10.93 -27.60
CA ASP A 197 1.62 11.21 -26.91
C ASP A 197 2.47 12.29 -27.60
N PHE A 198 3.48 12.77 -26.86
CA PHE A 198 4.40 13.79 -27.36
C PHE A 198 5.19 13.30 -28.58
N ASN A 199 5.14 14.07 -29.66
CA ASN A 199 5.89 13.80 -30.89
C ASN A 199 6.32 15.09 -31.60
N THR A 200 7.36 14.97 -32.43
CA THR A 200 8.02 16.11 -33.08
C THR A 200 7.10 16.88 -34.04
N ALA A 201 6.17 16.20 -34.73
CA ALA A 201 5.28 16.84 -35.70
C ALA A 201 4.25 17.78 -35.04
N ARG A 202 3.77 17.42 -33.84
CA ARG A 202 2.93 18.30 -33.01
C ARG A 202 3.73 19.43 -32.39
N ALA A 203 4.98 19.15 -32.01
CA ALA A 203 5.87 20.13 -31.41
C ALA A 203 6.24 21.27 -32.38
N SER A 204 6.38 20.98 -33.68
CA SER A 204 6.73 21.97 -34.72
C SER A 204 5.57 22.87 -35.15
N THR A 205 4.33 22.54 -34.79
CA THR A 205 3.13 23.37 -35.09
C THR A 205 2.82 24.36 -33.98
N LEU A 206 3.47 24.25 -32.82
CA LEU A 206 3.24 25.12 -31.67
C LEU A 206 4.11 26.37 -31.81
N GLY A 207 3.58 27.39 -32.49
CA GLY A 207 4.13 28.74 -32.48
C GLY A 207 3.92 29.41 -31.12
N ILE A 208 4.68 28.99 -30.09
CA ILE A 208 4.51 29.48 -28.73
C ILE A 208 5.25 30.81 -28.55
N SER A 209 4.47 31.86 -28.27
CA SER A 209 4.96 33.12 -27.69
C SER A 209 4.71 33.12 -26.17
N PRO A 210 5.47 33.90 -25.38
CA PRO A 210 5.76 33.56 -23.99
C PRO A 210 4.66 33.96 -22.96
N GLU A 211 4.39 33.00 -22.05
CA GLU A 211 4.06 33.08 -20.59
C GLU A 211 2.67 33.45 -20.03
N GLN A 212 1.62 33.73 -20.81
CA GLN A 212 0.32 34.11 -20.18
C GLN A 212 -0.40 32.95 -19.45
N ARG A 213 -0.25 31.70 -19.89
CA ARG A 213 -1.03 30.55 -19.38
C ARG A 213 -0.16 29.30 -19.14
N PRO A 214 -0.56 28.42 -18.20
CA PRO A 214 0.14 27.16 -17.93
C PRO A 214 0.05 26.19 -19.11
N TRP A 215 1.10 25.41 -19.33
CA TRP A 215 1.19 24.35 -20.32
C TRP A 215 1.19 22.97 -19.65
N LEU A 216 0.29 22.08 -20.10
CA LEU A 216 0.21 20.71 -19.64
C LEU A 216 0.81 19.73 -20.67
N PHE A 217 1.68 18.85 -20.17
CA PHE A 217 2.24 17.71 -20.90
C PHE A 217 1.93 16.44 -20.12
N VAL A 218 1.22 15.49 -20.72
CA VAL A 218 1.01 14.16 -20.13
C VAL A 218 1.74 13.13 -20.98
N VAL A 219 2.90 12.68 -20.52
CA VAL A 219 3.81 11.85 -21.29
C VAL A 219 4.04 10.52 -20.61
N LYS A 220 4.23 9.46 -21.39
CA LYS A 220 4.63 8.16 -20.82
C LYS A 220 6.11 8.14 -20.46
N LYS A 221 6.47 7.31 -19.48
CA LYS A 221 7.86 6.95 -19.15
C LYS A 221 8.49 6.09 -20.26
N ASN A 222 8.89 6.71 -21.36
CA ASN A 222 9.49 6.04 -22.51
C ASN A 222 10.67 6.83 -23.04
N LYS A 223 11.79 6.13 -23.32
CA LYS A 223 13.03 6.71 -23.82
C LYS A 223 12.80 7.69 -24.98
N THR A 224 12.17 7.24 -26.06
CA THR A 224 11.99 8.05 -27.28
C THR A 224 11.08 9.26 -27.04
N VAL A 225 10.05 9.12 -26.20
CA VAL A 225 9.16 10.24 -25.86
C VAL A 225 9.89 11.29 -25.03
N LEU A 226 10.65 10.86 -24.02
CA LEU A 226 11.42 11.74 -23.16
C LEU A 226 12.58 12.43 -23.91
N GLU A 227 13.25 11.74 -24.84
CA GLU A 227 14.25 12.35 -25.74
C GLU A 227 13.66 13.49 -26.57
N ARG A 228 12.45 13.27 -27.10
CA ARG A 228 11.73 14.30 -27.87
C ARG A 228 11.31 15.47 -26.99
N LEU A 229 10.81 15.20 -25.78
CA LEU A 229 10.42 16.23 -24.82
C LEU A 229 11.63 17.09 -24.41
N LEU A 230 12.74 16.45 -24.02
CA LEU A 230 13.99 17.14 -23.69
C LEU A 230 14.50 17.97 -24.85
N GLY A 231 14.50 17.40 -26.07
CA GLY A 231 14.82 18.12 -27.29
C GLY A 231 13.94 19.35 -27.45
N TRP A 232 12.63 19.21 -27.31
CA TRP A 232 11.71 20.34 -27.44
C TRP A 232 11.97 21.44 -26.39
N VAL A 233 12.14 21.08 -25.12
CA VAL A 233 12.48 22.05 -24.05
C VAL A 233 13.74 22.82 -24.41
N ARG A 234 14.81 22.12 -24.81
CA ARG A 234 16.10 22.75 -25.17
C ARG A 234 16.03 23.61 -26.43
N HIS A 235 15.13 23.34 -27.37
CA HIS A 235 15.07 24.08 -28.63
C HIS A 235 14.04 25.22 -28.65
N HIS A 236 12.97 25.12 -27.85
CA HIS A 236 11.83 26.04 -27.92
C HIS A 236 11.52 26.76 -26.60
N VAL A 237 11.96 26.22 -25.45
CA VAL A 237 11.67 26.80 -24.12
C VAL A 237 12.90 27.46 -23.51
N ALA A 238 14.08 26.86 -23.71
CA ALA A 238 15.33 27.38 -23.20
C ALA A 238 15.61 28.81 -23.68
N ASP A 239 15.94 29.68 -22.74
CA ASP A 239 16.16 31.12 -22.91
C ASP A 239 17.56 31.57 -22.49
N GLY A 240 18.44 30.62 -22.17
CA GLY A 240 19.85 30.89 -21.89
C GLY A 240 20.72 29.63 -21.96
N GLN A 241 21.98 29.80 -21.60
CA GLN A 241 22.95 28.71 -21.41
C GLN A 241 23.62 28.82 -20.04
N ASP A 242 24.10 27.71 -19.50
CA ASP A 242 24.98 27.67 -18.33
C ASP A 242 26.47 27.78 -18.72
N GLU A 243 27.36 27.70 -17.73
CA GLU A 243 28.82 27.81 -17.92
C GLU A 243 29.42 26.71 -18.80
N THR A 244 28.71 25.58 -18.95
CA THR A 244 29.11 24.45 -19.78
C THR A 244 28.57 24.53 -21.22
N GLY A 245 27.80 25.58 -21.53
CA GLY A 245 27.12 25.75 -22.82
C GLY A 245 25.81 24.97 -22.93
N ARG A 246 25.35 24.33 -21.86
CA ARG A 246 24.07 23.61 -21.84
C ARG A 246 22.93 24.62 -21.88
N LYS A 247 21.95 24.38 -22.75
CA LYS A 247 20.73 25.19 -22.83
C LYS A 247 19.89 25.00 -21.57
N ILE A 248 19.48 26.10 -20.95
CA ILE A 248 18.70 26.13 -19.71
C ILE A 248 17.48 27.04 -19.82
N VAL A 249 16.50 26.79 -18.95
CA VAL A 249 15.29 27.60 -18.79
C VAL A 249 15.40 28.40 -17.48
N ARG A 250 15.45 29.73 -17.60
CA ARG A 250 15.60 30.67 -16.48
C ARG A 250 14.28 31.26 -16.01
N ARG A 251 13.39 31.63 -16.95
CA ARG A 251 12.18 32.39 -16.62
C ARG A 251 10.96 31.55 -16.22
N LEU A 252 10.80 30.36 -16.79
CA LEU A 252 9.58 29.56 -16.65
C LEU A 252 9.76 28.47 -15.57
N PRO A 253 9.03 28.54 -14.44
CA PRO A 253 9.10 27.51 -13.40
C PRO A 253 8.46 26.20 -13.84
N LEU A 254 9.14 25.09 -13.55
CA LEU A 254 8.69 23.72 -13.84
C LEU A 254 8.04 23.10 -12.60
N LEU A 255 6.87 22.47 -12.81
CA LEU A 255 6.33 21.42 -11.95
C LEU A 255 6.36 20.09 -12.72
N LEU A 256 7.11 19.12 -12.24
CA LEU A 256 7.12 17.75 -12.75
C LEU A 256 6.45 16.82 -11.73
N ILE A 257 5.33 16.22 -12.14
CA ILE A 257 4.63 15.18 -11.40
C ILE A 257 5.04 13.82 -11.96
N ASP A 258 5.51 12.94 -11.10
CA ASP A 258 5.89 11.59 -11.47
C ASP A 258 4.91 10.57 -10.88
N ASP A 259 3.97 10.07 -11.68
CA ASP A 259 2.97 9.10 -11.25
C ASP A 259 3.55 7.67 -11.30
N GLU A 260 3.25 6.86 -10.28
CA GLU A 260 3.95 5.59 -10.03
C GLU A 260 5.48 5.78 -10.02
N ALA A 261 5.96 6.77 -9.24
CA ALA A 261 7.37 7.17 -9.19
C ALA A 261 8.33 6.03 -8.80
N ASP A 262 7.83 4.96 -8.19
CA ASP A 262 8.57 3.76 -7.83
C ASP A 262 8.85 2.83 -9.02
N HIS A 263 8.24 3.12 -10.18
CA HIS A 263 8.36 2.31 -11.38
C HIS A 263 8.98 3.10 -12.55
N ALA A 264 10.05 2.53 -13.12
CA ALA A 264 10.83 3.04 -14.26
C ALA A 264 11.60 4.35 -14.07
N SER A 265 11.19 5.24 -13.15
CA SER A 265 11.88 6.50 -12.86
C SER A 265 13.11 6.32 -11.97
N VAL A 266 13.06 5.36 -11.06
CA VAL A 266 14.16 5.01 -10.15
C VAL A 266 15.28 4.37 -10.95
N ASP A 267 16.52 4.79 -10.68
CA ASP A 267 17.68 4.19 -11.31
C ASP A 267 17.92 2.78 -10.77
N THR A 268 18.07 1.83 -11.69
CA THR A 268 18.35 0.43 -11.34
C THR A 268 19.78 0.01 -11.70
N GLY A 269 20.61 0.93 -12.21
CA GLY A 269 22.04 0.68 -12.41
C GLY A 269 22.82 0.74 -11.09
N GLU A 270 23.99 0.11 -11.03
CA GLU A 270 24.85 0.11 -9.83
C GLU A 270 25.79 1.33 -9.86
N GLN A 271 25.45 2.38 -9.11
CA GLN A 271 26.36 3.52 -8.91
C GLN A 271 27.31 3.19 -7.75
N ILE A 272 28.61 3.23 -8.03
CA ILE A 272 29.66 2.99 -7.03
C ILE A 272 29.97 4.32 -6.35
N PHE A 273 30.15 4.27 -5.04
CA PHE A 273 30.60 5.42 -4.24
C PHE A 273 32.00 5.13 -3.70
N ASP A 274 32.86 6.16 -3.67
CA ASP A 274 34.20 6.05 -3.08
C ASP A 274 34.16 6.09 -1.54
N GLU A 275 35.34 5.99 -0.91
CA GLU A 275 35.48 6.02 0.57
C GLU A 275 34.99 7.33 1.20
N ASP A 276 34.92 8.42 0.42
CA ASP A 276 34.42 9.74 0.83
C ASP A 276 32.91 9.91 0.55
N GLY A 277 32.27 8.87 -0.01
CA GLY A 277 30.85 8.84 -0.33
C GLY A 277 30.48 9.69 -1.55
N GLN A 278 31.42 9.93 -2.46
CA GLN A 278 31.18 10.61 -3.74
C GLN A 278 30.83 9.59 -4.83
N PRO A 279 29.86 9.90 -5.70
CA PRO A 279 29.47 9.01 -6.80
C PRO A 279 30.56 8.90 -7.87
N ASP A 280 30.68 7.72 -8.50
CA ASP A 280 31.47 7.52 -9.70
C ASP A 280 31.05 8.53 -10.80
N PRO A 281 31.94 9.43 -11.24
CA PRO A 281 31.62 10.44 -12.24
C PRO A 281 31.34 9.85 -13.63
N ASP A 282 31.79 8.62 -13.91
CA ASP A 282 31.60 7.92 -15.17
C ASP A 282 30.37 6.97 -15.15
N TYR A 283 29.60 6.95 -14.05
CA TYR A 283 28.38 6.15 -13.97
C TYR A 283 27.34 6.61 -14.99
N GLU A 284 26.75 5.66 -15.70
CA GLU A 284 25.66 5.92 -16.66
C GLU A 284 24.30 5.50 -16.08
N PRO A 285 23.43 6.48 -15.73
CA PRO A 285 22.10 6.18 -15.23
C PRO A 285 21.25 5.45 -16.28
N THR A 286 20.28 4.65 -15.80
CA THR A 286 19.31 4.00 -16.68
C THR A 286 18.60 5.00 -17.59
N ALA A 287 18.26 4.58 -18.81
CA ALA A 287 17.84 5.51 -19.87
C ALA A 287 16.65 6.40 -19.51
N ILE A 288 15.66 5.90 -18.76
CA ILE A 288 14.49 6.68 -18.34
C ILE A 288 14.88 7.65 -17.22
N ASN A 289 15.51 7.17 -16.14
CA ASN A 289 16.01 8.02 -15.04
C ASN A 289 16.88 9.17 -15.57
N ARG A 290 17.86 8.86 -16.41
CA ARG A 290 18.75 9.83 -17.07
C ARG A 290 17.98 10.94 -17.78
N LEU A 291 16.95 10.59 -18.55
CA LEU A 291 16.19 11.57 -19.32
C LEU A 291 15.29 12.43 -18.43
N ILE A 292 14.70 11.87 -17.37
CA ILE A 292 13.91 12.62 -16.39
C ILE A 292 14.81 13.64 -15.69
N ARG A 293 15.95 13.20 -15.16
CA ARG A 293 16.93 14.07 -14.49
C ARG A 293 17.41 15.19 -15.42
N ARG A 294 17.75 14.88 -16.68
CA ARG A 294 18.10 15.91 -17.69
C ARG A 294 16.99 16.91 -17.95
N VAL A 295 15.72 16.49 -17.97
CA VAL A 295 14.59 17.43 -18.12
C VAL A 295 14.52 18.35 -16.92
N VAL A 296 14.54 17.82 -15.69
CA VAL A 296 14.52 18.62 -14.45
C VAL A 296 15.70 19.59 -14.41
N HIS A 297 16.92 19.10 -14.64
CA HIS A 297 18.16 19.85 -14.59
C HIS A 297 18.30 20.91 -15.70
N THR A 298 17.45 20.86 -16.73
CA THR A 298 17.38 21.92 -17.75
C THR A 298 16.70 23.19 -17.20
N PHE A 299 15.91 23.10 -16.13
CA PHE A 299 15.23 24.24 -15.52
C PHE A 299 15.99 24.71 -14.28
N THR A 300 16.23 26.02 -14.19
CA THR A 300 16.84 26.62 -12.99
C THR A 300 15.87 26.75 -11.82
N ARG A 301 14.56 26.66 -12.08
CA ARG A 301 13.46 26.75 -11.12
C ARG A 301 12.59 25.51 -11.29
N SER A 302 12.84 24.46 -10.53
CA SER A 302 12.24 23.15 -10.74
C SER A 302 11.68 22.53 -9.46
N ALA A 303 10.45 22.00 -9.56
CA ALA A 303 9.81 21.20 -8.54
C ALA A 303 9.53 19.80 -9.09
N TYR A 304 10.05 18.76 -8.44
CA TYR A 304 9.75 17.37 -8.73
C TYR A 304 8.92 16.77 -7.60
N VAL A 305 7.76 16.20 -7.91
CA VAL A 305 6.92 15.53 -6.92
C VAL A 305 6.57 14.14 -7.43
N GLY A 306 7.15 13.13 -6.78
CA GLY A 306 6.80 11.73 -7.02
C GLY A 306 5.51 11.34 -6.30
N TYR A 307 4.64 10.57 -6.94
CA TYR A 307 3.45 9.97 -6.35
C TYR A 307 3.54 8.45 -6.41
N THR A 308 3.35 7.78 -5.27
CA THR A 308 3.39 6.31 -5.22
C THR A 308 2.54 5.73 -4.09
N ALA A 309 2.26 4.42 -4.14
CA ALA A 309 1.75 3.65 -3.00
C ALA A 309 2.87 2.91 -2.25
N THR A 310 4.03 2.76 -2.88
CA THR A 310 5.08 1.82 -2.50
C THR A 310 6.41 2.58 -2.52
N PRO A 311 6.68 3.42 -1.50
CA PRO A 311 7.74 4.43 -1.57
C PRO A 311 9.15 3.87 -1.47
N PHE A 312 9.30 2.57 -1.19
CA PHE A 312 10.58 1.92 -0.98
C PHE A 312 11.59 2.29 -2.06
N ALA A 313 11.23 2.17 -3.34
CA ALA A 313 12.17 2.40 -4.44
C ALA A 313 12.73 3.83 -4.45
N ASN A 314 11.88 4.80 -4.14
CA ASN A 314 12.23 6.22 -4.13
C ASN A 314 13.12 6.57 -2.93
N ILE A 315 12.83 5.96 -1.79
CA ILE A 315 13.61 6.13 -0.55
C ILE A 315 15.01 5.49 -0.65
N PHE A 316 15.17 4.48 -1.52
CA PHE A 316 16.46 3.83 -1.80
C PHE A 316 17.36 4.60 -2.76
N ILE A 317 16.87 5.64 -3.42
CA ILE A 317 17.73 6.48 -4.26
C ILE A 317 18.79 7.10 -3.35
N HIS A 318 20.06 6.99 -3.72
CA HIS A 318 21.12 7.57 -2.92
C HIS A 318 20.97 9.10 -2.90
N GLU A 319 20.96 9.70 -1.72
CA GLU A 319 20.72 11.14 -1.56
C GLU A 319 21.78 12.03 -2.23
N ARG A 320 23.01 11.53 -2.34
CA ARG A 320 24.13 12.17 -3.06
C ARG A 320 24.31 11.64 -4.48
N GLY A 321 23.35 10.85 -4.97
CA GLY A 321 23.37 10.39 -6.35
C GLY A 321 23.32 11.61 -7.26
N GLU A 322 24.40 11.86 -7.99
CA GLU A 322 24.52 12.95 -8.94
C GLU A 322 25.44 12.50 -10.07
N THR A 323 25.22 13.02 -11.27
CA THR A 323 26.11 12.87 -12.41
C THR A 323 26.21 14.21 -13.14
N LYS A 324 27.34 14.45 -13.82
CA LYS A 324 27.68 15.76 -14.38
C LYS A 324 26.66 16.29 -15.41
N GLU A 325 26.08 15.41 -16.23
CA GLU A 325 25.15 15.81 -17.29
C GLU A 325 23.68 15.84 -16.87
N GLU A 326 23.33 15.06 -15.86
CA GLU A 326 21.96 14.85 -15.41
C GLU A 326 21.63 15.67 -14.15
N GLY A 327 22.64 16.12 -13.40
CA GLY A 327 22.46 16.74 -12.09
C GLY A 327 22.05 15.72 -11.02
N PRO A 328 21.49 16.18 -9.88
CA PRO A 328 21.08 15.30 -8.78
C PRO A 328 20.04 14.26 -9.20
N ASP A 329 20.01 13.11 -8.53
CA ASP A 329 19.03 12.04 -8.70
C ASP A 329 17.70 12.34 -7.98
N LEU A 330 16.67 11.55 -8.24
CA LEU A 330 15.28 11.81 -7.87
C LEU A 330 14.95 11.50 -6.40
N PHE A 331 15.94 11.45 -5.51
CA PHE A 331 15.73 11.28 -4.08
C PHE A 331 14.84 12.41 -3.54
N PRO A 332 13.80 12.12 -2.73
CA PRO A 332 12.89 13.15 -2.22
C PRO A 332 13.51 13.94 -1.05
N SER A 333 14.52 14.74 -1.36
CA SER A 333 15.35 15.46 -0.38
C SER A 333 14.60 16.51 0.44
N ALA A 334 13.51 17.07 -0.09
CA ALA A 334 12.79 18.19 0.54
C ALA A 334 11.63 17.73 1.44
N PHE A 335 10.84 16.73 1.04
CA PHE A 335 9.74 16.23 1.87
C PHE A 335 9.24 14.85 1.45
N ILE A 336 8.63 14.16 2.40
CA ILE A 336 7.80 12.98 2.19
C ILE A 336 6.47 13.23 2.90
N VAL A 337 5.36 13.05 2.20
CA VAL A 337 3.99 13.20 2.74
C VAL A 337 3.26 11.88 2.66
N ASN A 338 2.82 11.35 3.79
CA ASN A 338 1.93 10.20 3.85
C ASN A 338 0.48 10.68 3.93
N LEU A 339 -0.25 10.54 2.83
CA LEU A 339 -1.66 10.91 2.75
C LEU A 339 -2.51 10.01 3.67
N ALA A 340 -3.38 10.64 4.45
CA ALA A 340 -4.40 9.94 5.23
C ALA A 340 -5.43 9.28 4.31
N ALA A 341 -5.84 8.05 4.64
CA ALA A 341 -6.99 7.44 3.99
C ALA A 341 -8.29 7.97 4.63
N PRO A 342 -9.30 8.32 3.83
CA PRO A 342 -10.65 8.51 4.34
C PRO A 342 -11.19 7.23 4.98
N SER A 343 -12.12 7.38 5.92
CA SER A 343 -12.78 6.28 6.63
C SER A 343 -13.51 5.27 5.73
N SER A 344 -13.84 5.68 4.51
CA SER A 344 -14.53 4.86 3.50
C SER A 344 -13.57 4.07 2.60
N TYR A 345 -12.26 4.19 2.79
CA TYR A 345 -11.26 3.46 2.01
C TYR A 345 -11.09 2.03 2.56
N VAL A 346 -11.09 1.04 1.66
CA VAL A 346 -10.85 -0.37 2.01
C VAL A 346 -9.44 -0.77 1.55
N GLY A 347 -8.55 -1.02 2.51
CA GLY A 347 -7.17 -1.46 2.27
C GLY A 347 -6.89 -2.89 2.74
N PRO A 348 -5.61 -3.32 2.67
CA PRO A 348 -5.19 -4.65 3.12
C PRO A 348 -5.58 -4.96 4.57
N ALA A 349 -5.37 -4.02 5.49
CA ALA A 349 -5.71 -4.18 6.90
C ALA A 349 -7.21 -4.42 7.13
N GLN A 350 -8.07 -3.77 6.34
CA GLN A 350 -9.52 -3.94 6.46
C GLN A 350 -10.01 -5.28 5.90
N ILE A 351 -9.36 -5.82 4.87
CA ILE A 351 -9.77 -7.09 4.23
C ILE A 351 -9.19 -8.30 4.95
N PHE A 352 -7.90 -8.25 5.29
CA PHE A 352 -7.17 -9.40 5.84
C PHE A 352 -6.97 -9.31 7.36
N GLY A 353 -7.33 -8.18 7.99
CA GLY A 353 -7.08 -7.96 9.42
C GLY A 353 -5.61 -7.75 9.73
N LEU A 354 -5.32 -7.47 11.01
CA LEU A 354 -3.98 -7.22 11.52
C LEU A 354 -3.59 -8.28 12.54
N GLN A 355 -2.30 -8.62 12.57
CA GLN A 355 -1.77 -9.60 13.52
C GLN A 355 -1.67 -9.04 14.94
N THR A 356 -2.30 -9.71 15.90
CA THR A 356 -2.21 -9.39 17.34
C THR A 356 -1.70 -10.60 18.15
N THR A 357 -1.44 -10.39 19.43
CA THR A 357 -1.08 -11.48 20.38
C THR A 357 -2.20 -12.48 20.62
N SER A 358 -3.45 -12.09 20.36
CA SER A 358 -4.64 -12.94 20.47
C SER A 358 -4.99 -13.67 19.16
N GLY A 359 -4.18 -13.48 18.11
CA GLY A 359 -4.45 -13.94 16.76
C GLY A 359 -4.66 -12.77 15.80
N ARG A 360 -4.99 -13.07 14.55
CA ARG A 360 -5.30 -12.05 13.55
C ARG A 360 -6.70 -11.50 13.79
N THR A 361 -6.87 -10.18 13.80
CA THR A 361 -8.20 -9.58 13.90
C THR A 361 -9.03 -10.00 12.69
N PRO A 362 -10.35 -10.19 12.82
CA PRO A 362 -11.19 -10.47 11.66
C PRO A 362 -11.16 -9.27 10.71
N GLY A 363 -10.97 -9.52 9.42
CA GLY A 363 -11.19 -8.54 8.35
C GLY A 363 -12.60 -8.65 7.76
N LEU A 364 -12.91 -7.78 6.80
CA LEU A 364 -14.12 -7.88 5.98
C LEU A 364 -14.16 -9.28 5.35
N PRO A 365 -15.28 -10.03 5.47
CA PRO A 365 -15.36 -11.41 5.01
C PRO A 365 -15.57 -11.50 3.49
N LEU A 366 -14.63 -10.95 2.71
CA LEU A 366 -14.67 -10.90 1.23
C LEU A 366 -13.80 -11.98 0.59
N TYR A 367 -12.87 -12.56 1.34
CA TYR A 367 -11.94 -13.59 0.88
C TYR A 367 -12.58 -14.99 0.81
N ARG A 368 -12.40 -15.70 -0.31
CA ARG A 368 -12.80 -17.09 -0.53
C ARG A 368 -11.59 -17.89 -0.99
N ALA A 369 -11.30 -18.99 -0.29
CA ALA A 369 -10.17 -19.86 -0.60
C ALA A 369 -10.37 -20.57 -1.95
N VAL A 370 -9.28 -20.74 -2.69
CA VAL A 370 -9.22 -21.48 -3.95
C VAL A 370 -8.15 -22.57 -3.85
N ASP A 371 -8.59 -23.81 -3.83
CA ASP A 371 -7.79 -25.04 -3.74
C ASP A 371 -7.94 -25.93 -4.98
N ASP A 372 -9.07 -25.85 -5.68
CA ASP A 372 -9.41 -26.65 -6.87
C ASP A 372 -8.72 -26.26 -8.19
N HIS A 373 -7.71 -25.38 -8.13
CA HIS A 373 -7.00 -24.88 -9.31
C HIS A 373 -5.84 -25.80 -9.74
N VAL A 374 -5.26 -26.57 -8.84
CA VAL A 374 -4.03 -27.34 -9.06
C VAL A 374 -4.19 -28.78 -8.57
N SER A 375 -3.43 -29.72 -9.11
CA SER A 375 -3.34 -31.09 -8.56
C SER A 375 -2.55 -31.13 -7.24
N GLU A 376 -2.71 -32.20 -6.45
CA GLU A 376 -2.01 -32.39 -5.17
C GLU A 376 -0.48 -32.24 -5.27
N ASP A 377 0.12 -32.61 -6.40
CA ASP A 377 1.57 -32.49 -6.64
C ASP A 377 2.04 -31.10 -7.10
N GLY A 378 1.12 -30.13 -7.25
CA GLY A 378 1.42 -28.76 -7.66
C GLY A 378 1.74 -28.58 -9.16
N ARG A 379 1.80 -29.66 -9.94
CA ARG A 379 2.36 -29.67 -11.32
C ARG A 379 1.33 -29.78 -12.42
N GLY A 380 0.09 -30.16 -12.10
CA GLY A 380 -1.02 -30.34 -13.03
C GLY A 380 -2.26 -29.56 -12.62
N GLY A 381 -3.42 -29.92 -13.18
CA GLY A 381 -4.70 -29.27 -12.88
C GLY A 381 -5.10 -28.18 -13.89
N TRP A 382 -5.93 -27.23 -13.44
CA TRP A 382 -6.44 -26.17 -14.29
C TRP A 382 -5.42 -25.03 -14.44
N MET A 383 -4.76 -24.64 -13.35
CA MET A 383 -3.71 -23.65 -13.31
C MET A 383 -2.64 -24.05 -12.27
N PRO A 384 -1.58 -24.77 -12.65
CA PRO A 384 -0.51 -25.13 -11.73
C PRO A 384 0.33 -23.91 -11.31
N HIS A 385 1.11 -24.04 -10.23
CA HIS A 385 1.96 -22.95 -9.72
C HIS A 385 2.94 -22.42 -10.77
N THR A 386 3.42 -23.30 -11.65
CA THR A 386 4.28 -22.94 -12.77
C THR A 386 3.86 -23.64 -14.05
N HIS A 387 3.81 -22.89 -15.15
CA HIS A 387 3.50 -23.40 -16.48
C HIS A 387 4.21 -22.59 -17.55
N ARG A 388 4.22 -23.13 -18.77
CA ARG A 388 4.82 -22.48 -19.95
C ARG A 388 3.75 -21.83 -20.82
N ASN A 389 4.21 -20.93 -21.70
CA ASN A 389 3.40 -20.43 -22.79
C ASN A 389 2.84 -21.60 -23.62
N GLY A 390 1.54 -21.57 -23.94
CA GLY A 390 0.85 -22.64 -24.66
C GLY A 390 0.28 -23.76 -23.78
N TYR A 391 0.41 -23.66 -22.46
CA TYR A 391 -0.27 -24.57 -21.53
C TYR A 391 -1.79 -24.55 -21.75
N VAL A 392 -2.41 -25.73 -21.65
CA VAL A 392 -3.86 -25.90 -21.81
C VAL A 392 -4.45 -26.31 -20.46
N PRO A 393 -5.21 -25.43 -19.79
CA PRO A 393 -5.94 -25.76 -18.57
C PRO A 393 -6.80 -27.01 -18.75
N ARG A 394 -6.69 -27.97 -17.82
CA ARG A 394 -7.49 -29.20 -17.83
C ARG A 394 -8.18 -29.39 -16.49
N ILE A 395 -9.46 -29.72 -16.54
CA ILE A 395 -10.24 -30.09 -15.37
C ILE A 395 -11.33 -31.06 -15.79
N ASP A 396 -11.60 -32.07 -14.97
CA ASP A 396 -12.65 -33.06 -15.23
C ASP A 396 -14.01 -32.55 -14.73
N ARG A 397 -14.50 -31.49 -15.39
CA ARG A 397 -15.81 -30.88 -15.14
C ARG A 397 -16.49 -30.56 -16.46
N THR A 398 -17.81 -30.67 -16.49
CA THR A 398 -18.64 -30.40 -17.67
C THR A 398 -18.56 -28.95 -18.14
N SER A 399 -18.32 -28.00 -17.22
CA SER A 399 -18.12 -26.57 -17.51
C SER A 399 -16.75 -26.23 -18.13
N GLY A 400 -15.75 -27.11 -17.98
CA GLY A 400 -14.37 -26.84 -18.39
C GLY A 400 -13.62 -25.80 -17.53
N ILE A 401 -14.17 -25.40 -16.38
CA ILE A 401 -13.56 -24.48 -15.40
C ILE A 401 -13.72 -25.01 -13.96
N PRO A 402 -12.89 -24.55 -12.99
CA PRO A 402 -12.99 -24.93 -11.58
C PRO A 402 -14.31 -24.48 -10.93
N ALA A 403 -14.72 -25.19 -9.89
CA ALA A 403 -15.92 -24.87 -9.10
C ALA A 403 -15.82 -23.47 -8.51
N SER A 404 -14.64 -23.12 -8.02
CA SER A 404 -14.36 -21.80 -7.47
C SER A 404 -14.52 -20.69 -8.53
N LEU A 405 -14.14 -20.94 -9.79
CA LEU A 405 -14.33 -19.98 -10.88
C LEU A 405 -15.79 -19.89 -11.34
N GLU A 406 -16.53 -21.01 -11.34
CA GLU A 406 -17.99 -21.00 -11.54
C GLU A 406 -18.67 -20.12 -10.48
N ALA A 407 -18.37 -20.36 -9.20
CA ALA A 407 -18.88 -19.59 -8.07
C ALA A 407 -18.51 -18.10 -8.17
N ALA A 408 -17.31 -17.78 -8.65
CA ALA A 408 -16.89 -16.40 -8.86
C ALA A 408 -17.69 -15.70 -9.97
N VAL A 409 -17.96 -16.38 -11.09
CA VAL A 409 -18.81 -15.86 -12.17
C VAL A 409 -20.26 -15.68 -11.68
N GLN A 410 -20.79 -16.66 -10.94
CA GLN A 410 -22.13 -16.58 -10.35
C GLN A 410 -22.24 -15.42 -9.34
N SER A 411 -21.23 -15.25 -8.47
CA SER A 411 -21.16 -14.13 -7.53
C SER A 411 -21.14 -12.77 -8.23
N PHE A 412 -20.49 -12.68 -9.40
CA PHE A 412 -20.50 -11.45 -10.20
C PHE A 412 -21.91 -11.12 -10.71
N LEU A 413 -22.69 -12.12 -11.14
CA LEU A 413 -24.08 -11.94 -11.57
C LEU A 413 -24.98 -11.50 -10.40
N ILE A 414 -24.88 -12.16 -9.25
CA ILE A 414 -25.61 -11.78 -8.02
C ILE A 414 -25.27 -10.34 -7.63
N THR A 415 -23.99 -9.99 -7.62
CA THR A 415 -23.53 -8.65 -7.26
C THR A 415 -24.12 -7.59 -8.19
N CYS A 416 -24.09 -7.83 -9.50
CA CYS A 416 -24.67 -6.92 -10.48
C CYS A 416 -26.20 -6.77 -10.31
N ALA A 417 -26.90 -7.86 -9.99
CA ALA A 417 -28.33 -7.86 -9.74
C ALA A 417 -28.69 -7.04 -8.49
N VAL A 418 -27.99 -7.27 -7.37
CA VAL A 418 -28.22 -6.50 -6.13
C VAL A 418 -27.85 -5.02 -6.33
N ARG A 419 -26.73 -4.73 -6.99
CA ARG A 419 -26.36 -3.33 -7.32
C ARG A 419 -27.44 -2.65 -8.16
N ARG A 420 -28.03 -3.35 -9.13
CA ARG A 420 -29.18 -2.84 -9.90
C ARG A 420 -30.38 -2.52 -9.00
N LEU A 421 -30.72 -3.42 -8.09
CA LEU A 421 -31.83 -3.24 -7.14
C LEU A 421 -31.55 -2.12 -6.12
N ARG A 422 -30.28 -1.83 -5.82
CA ARG A 422 -29.83 -0.67 -5.02
C ARG A 422 -29.71 0.63 -5.83
N GLY A 423 -30.26 0.70 -7.04
CA GLY A 423 -30.23 1.91 -7.88
C GLY A 423 -28.89 2.18 -8.58
N GLN A 424 -27.94 1.24 -8.55
CA GLN A 424 -26.64 1.34 -9.24
C GLN A 424 -26.63 0.59 -10.58
N GLY A 425 -27.78 0.40 -11.20
CA GLY A 425 -27.92 -0.32 -12.47
C GLY A 425 -27.10 0.28 -13.61
N ASP A 426 -27.06 1.61 -13.68
CA ASP A 426 -26.35 2.38 -14.71
C ASP A 426 -24.86 2.54 -14.44
N ALA A 427 -24.38 2.16 -13.24
CA ALA A 427 -22.96 2.17 -12.92
C ALA A 427 -22.26 0.95 -13.54
N HIS A 428 -20.97 1.11 -13.86
CA HIS A 428 -20.15 -0.02 -14.31
C HIS A 428 -20.01 -1.09 -13.22
N SER A 429 -19.97 -2.36 -13.65
CA SER A 429 -19.62 -3.52 -12.83
C SER A 429 -18.58 -4.33 -13.55
N SER A 430 -17.49 -4.68 -12.88
CA SER A 430 -16.46 -5.53 -13.46
C SER A 430 -16.05 -6.68 -12.56
N MET A 431 -15.61 -7.76 -13.20
CA MET A 431 -14.92 -8.89 -12.60
C MET A 431 -13.54 -9.03 -13.21
N LEU A 432 -12.53 -9.35 -12.41
CA LEU A 432 -11.17 -9.61 -12.86
C LEU A 432 -10.87 -11.10 -12.76
N VAL A 433 -10.41 -11.73 -13.85
CA VAL A 433 -9.80 -13.07 -13.83
C VAL A 433 -8.33 -12.95 -14.20
N HIS A 434 -7.47 -13.13 -13.21
CA HIS A 434 -6.02 -13.00 -13.35
C HIS A 434 -5.32 -14.29 -12.87
N VAL A 435 -5.12 -15.21 -13.79
CA VAL A 435 -4.58 -16.56 -13.49
C VAL A 435 -3.26 -16.86 -14.19
N THR A 436 -2.91 -16.11 -15.23
CA THR A 436 -1.69 -16.35 -16.03
C THR A 436 -1.24 -15.09 -16.76
N ARG A 437 0.07 -14.93 -16.95
CA ARG A 437 0.64 -13.84 -17.76
C ARG A 437 0.66 -14.13 -19.26
N PHE A 438 0.58 -15.40 -19.65
CA PHE A 438 0.74 -15.80 -21.04
C PHE A 438 -0.56 -15.61 -21.84
N THR A 439 -0.52 -14.74 -22.85
CA THR A 439 -1.68 -14.45 -23.71
C THR A 439 -2.26 -15.69 -24.40
N SER A 440 -1.45 -16.68 -24.76
CA SER A 440 -1.97 -17.94 -25.35
C SER A 440 -2.90 -18.69 -24.39
N VAL A 441 -2.54 -18.74 -23.11
CA VAL A 441 -3.31 -19.42 -22.06
C VAL A 441 -4.54 -18.58 -21.70
N GLN A 442 -4.41 -17.24 -21.67
CA GLN A 442 -5.54 -16.32 -21.46
C GLN A 442 -6.64 -16.51 -22.51
N LYS A 443 -6.29 -16.80 -23.76
CA LYS A 443 -7.27 -17.11 -24.81
C LYS A 443 -8.11 -18.34 -24.48
N ILE A 444 -7.50 -19.38 -23.92
CA ILE A 444 -8.20 -20.60 -23.53
C ILE A 444 -9.11 -20.32 -22.34
N VAL A 445 -8.60 -19.61 -21.32
CA VAL A 445 -9.41 -19.22 -20.15
C VAL A 445 -10.60 -18.37 -20.57
N HIS A 446 -10.41 -17.41 -21.48
CA HIS A 446 -11.49 -16.59 -22.04
C HIS A 446 -12.54 -17.42 -22.74
N GLN A 447 -12.13 -18.32 -23.64
CA GLN A 447 -13.05 -19.20 -24.33
C GLN A 447 -13.91 -20.01 -23.33
N ARG A 448 -13.29 -20.59 -22.31
CA ARG A 448 -14.00 -21.42 -21.31
C ARG A 448 -14.98 -20.62 -20.45
N VAL A 449 -14.57 -19.42 -20.01
CA VAL A 449 -15.45 -18.53 -19.23
C VAL A 449 -16.61 -18.01 -20.10
N ASP A 450 -16.36 -17.66 -21.36
CA ASP A 450 -17.40 -17.22 -22.29
C ASP A 450 -18.39 -18.35 -22.60
N GLU A 451 -17.91 -19.57 -22.86
CA GLU A 451 -18.74 -20.78 -23.03
C GLU A 451 -19.67 -20.99 -21.81
N TYR A 452 -19.13 -20.84 -20.59
CA TYR A 452 -19.91 -20.95 -19.36
C TYR A 452 -20.97 -19.84 -19.21
N VAL A 453 -20.60 -18.58 -19.44
CA VAL A 453 -21.54 -17.44 -19.36
C VAL A 453 -22.65 -17.56 -20.41
N GLN A 454 -22.33 -18.00 -21.63
CA GLN A 454 -23.32 -18.28 -22.67
C GLN A 454 -24.30 -19.39 -22.25
N ALA A 455 -23.81 -20.45 -21.62
CA ALA A 455 -24.65 -21.53 -21.10
C ALA A 455 -25.59 -21.03 -19.98
N LEU A 456 -25.09 -20.23 -19.04
CA LEU A 456 -25.91 -19.58 -18.01
C LEU A 456 -26.99 -18.68 -18.65
N ARG A 457 -26.60 -17.83 -19.60
CA ARG A 457 -27.51 -16.93 -20.32
C ARG A 457 -28.64 -17.69 -20.99
N GLN A 458 -28.33 -18.74 -21.74
CA GLN A 458 -29.33 -19.51 -22.47
C GLN A 458 -30.36 -20.16 -21.54
N ARG A 459 -29.92 -20.74 -20.42
CA ARG A 459 -30.79 -21.43 -19.48
C ARG A 459 -31.62 -20.45 -18.66
N LEU A 460 -31.00 -19.41 -18.10
CA LEU A 460 -31.67 -18.44 -17.23
C LEU A 460 -32.67 -17.54 -17.98
N ILE A 461 -32.39 -17.15 -19.22
CA ILE A 461 -33.33 -16.32 -20.01
C ILE A 461 -34.51 -17.17 -20.50
N ARG A 462 -34.26 -18.39 -20.99
CA ARG A 462 -35.31 -19.25 -21.54
C ARG A 462 -36.14 -19.95 -20.46
N GLN A 463 -35.61 -20.04 -19.24
CA GLN A 463 -36.23 -20.76 -18.12
C GLN A 463 -36.46 -22.24 -18.43
N ILE A 464 -35.53 -22.85 -19.20
CA ILE A 464 -35.59 -24.26 -19.60
C ILE A 464 -34.34 -24.94 -19.05
N GLY A 465 -34.54 -25.93 -18.16
CA GLY A 465 -33.44 -26.64 -17.51
C GLY A 465 -32.58 -25.74 -16.62
N ASP A 466 -33.15 -24.64 -16.09
CA ASP A 466 -32.47 -23.68 -15.22
C ASP A 466 -32.56 -24.05 -13.73
N GLY A 467 -33.45 -24.97 -13.33
CA GLY A 467 -33.65 -25.36 -11.93
C GLY A 467 -32.35 -25.62 -11.16
N GLY A 468 -31.45 -26.45 -11.70
CA GLY A 468 -30.16 -26.72 -11.05
C GLY A 468 -29.26 -25.48 -10.90
N ILE A 469 -29.27 -24.57 -11.87
CA ILE A 469 -28.51 -23.31 -11.81
C ILE A 469 -29.15 -22.35 -10.81
N VAL A 470 -30.47 -22.28 -10.77
CA VAL A 470 -31.21 -21.44 -9.81
C VAL A 470 -30.94 -21.93 -8.39
N ASP A 471 -30.93 -23.24 -8.17
CA ASP A 471 -30.58 -23.84 -6.88
C ASP A 471 -29.13 -23.54 -6.46
N GLU A 472 -28.18 -23.60 -7.40
CA GLU A 472 -26.78 -23.21 -7.16
C GLU A 472 -26.66 -21.72 -6.79
N LEU A 473 -27.30 -20.83 -7.56
CA LEU A 473 -27.30 -19.40 -7.27
C LEU A 473 -27.98 -19.08 -5.93
N LYS A 474 -29.07 -19.78 -5.59
CA LYS A 474 -29.77 -19.64 -4.31
C LYS A 474 -28.90 -20.12 -3.15
N ARG A 475 -28.21 -21.25 -3.31
CA ARG A 475 -27.27 -21.74 -2.32
C ARG A 475 -26.14 -20.73 -2.08
N LEU A 476 -25.54 -20.20 -3.16
CA LEU A 476 -24.53 -19.16 -3.06
C LEU A 476 -25.07 -17.89 -2.38
N TRP A 477 -26.32 -17.52 -2.65
CA TRP A 477 -26.97 -16.40 -1.97
C TRP A 477 -27.09 -16.62 -0.45
N ASP A 478 -27.63 -17.77 -0.03
CA ASP A 478 -27.92 -18.07 1.38
C ASP A 478 -26.64 -18.36 2.18
N ASP A 479 -25.71 -19.11 1.61
CA ASP A 479 -24.51 -19.57 2.31
C ASP A 479 -23.39 -18.52 2.30
N ASP A 480 -23.41 -17.58 1.36
CA ASP A 480 -22.33 -16.59 1.18
C ASP A 480 -22.80 -15.13 1.29
N PHE A 481 -23.74 -14.68 0.46
CA PHE A 481 -24.13 -13.25 0.42
C PHE A 481 -24.84 -12.78 1.68
N VAL A 482 -25.78 -13.56 2.20
CA VAL A 482 -26.53 -13.24 3.43
C VAL A 482 -25.60 -13.11 4.65
N PRO A 483 -24.77 -14.10 5.02
CA PRO A 483 -23.89 -13.98 6.19
C PRO A 483 -22.80 -12.92 6.02
N THR A 484 -22.27 -12.74 4.79
CA THR A 484 -21.25 -11.71 4.52
C THR A 484 -21.81 -10.31 4.72
N SER A 485 -23.01 -10.03 4.21
CA SER A 485 -23.62 -8.71 4.30
C SER A 485 -24.01 -8.38 5.74
N ARG A 486 -24.53 -9.36 6.49
CA ARG A 486 -24.79 -9.21 7.93
C ARG A 486 -23.50 -8.87 8.71
N THR A 487 -22.42 -9.61 8.48
CA THR A 487 -21.14 -9.37 9.16
C THR A 487 -20.57 -7.99 8.80
N ALA A 488 -20.68 -7.58 7.53
CA ALA A 488 -20.24 -6.27 7.06
C ALA A 488 -21.05 -5.14 7.75
N GLU A 489 -22.36 -5.31 7.91
CA GLU A 489 -23.22 -4.36 8.60
C GLU A 489 -22.92 -4.28 10.11
N GLU A 490 -22.77 -5.41 10.79
CA GLU A 490 -22.57 -5.48 12.24
C GLU A 490 -21.17 -5.03 12.68
N SER A 491 -20.12 -5.49 11.97
CA SER A 491 -18.72 -5.30 12.39
C SER A 491 -17.99 -4.21 11.60
N PHE A 492 -18.53 -3.78 10.45
CA PHE A 492 -17.87 -2.83 9.54
C PHE A 492 -18.84 -1.76 9.01
N SER A 493 -19.84 -1.37 9.81
CA SER A 493 -20.90 -0.42 9.44
C SER A 493 -20.38 0.88 8.81
N SER A 494 -19.23 1.40 9.26
CA SER A 494 -18.61 2.61 8.71
C SER A 494 -18.14 2.46 7.25
N LEU A 495 -17.87 1.24 6.81
CA LEU A 495 -17.45 0.89 5.44
C LEU A 495 -18.64 0.41 4.60
N ALA A 496 -19.47 -0.45 5.18
CA ALA A 496 -20.60 -1.08 4.49
C ALA A 496 -21.77 -0.10 4.26
N GLY A 497 -22.03 0.78 5.21
CA GLY A 497 -23.25 1.59 5.22
C GLY A 497 -24.49 0.70 5.34
N ASP A 498 -25.54 1.05 4.59
CA ASP A 498 -26.74 0.21 4.47
C ASP A 498 -26.44 -1.00 3.57
N ALA A 499 -26.38 -2.18 4.18
CA ALA A 499 -26.17 -3.47 3.52
C ALA A 499 -27.45 -4.29 3.38
N THR A 500 -28.63 -3.66 3.49
CA THR A 500 -29.92 -4.35 3.35
C THR A 500 -29.97 -5.11 2.02
N LEU A 501 -30.32 -6.40 2.11
CA LEU A 501 -30.41 -7.28 0.95
C LEU A 501 -31.85 -7.35 0.42
N PRO A 502 -32.05 -7.26 -0.91
CA PRO A 502 -33.35 -7.50 -1.52
C PRO A 502 -33.84 -8.94 -1.34
N LEU A 503 -35.14 -9.17 -1.59
CA LEU A 503 -35.69 -10.52 -1.56
C LEU A 503 -35.14 -11.36 -2.70
N TRP A 504 -34.88 -12.64 -2.44
CA TRP A 504 -34.32 -13.57 -3.43
C TRP A 504 -35.09 -13.61 -4.78
N PRO A 505 -36.44 -13.62 -4.82
CA PRO A 505 -37.16 -13.60 -6.08
C PRO A 505 -36.82 -12.38 -6.95
N ASP A 506 -36.67 -11.19 -6.34
CA ASP A 506 -36.30 -9.97 -7.06
C ASP A 506 -34.86 -10.04 -7.57
N VAL A 507 -33.96 -10.62 -6.77
CA VAL A 507 -32.57 -10.88 -7.16
C VAL A 507 -32.51 -11.82 -8.37
N LEU A 508 -33.28 -12.92 -8.35
CA LEU A 508 -33.30 -13.88 -9.46
C LEU A 508 -33.79 -13.24 -10.77
N GLU A 509 -34.88 -12.46 -10.73
CA GLU A 509 -35.37 -11.74 -11.90
C GLU A 509 -34.34 -10.72 -12.41
N ALA A 510 -33.66 -10.01 -11.50
CA ALA A 510 -32.58 -9.12 -11.87
C ALA A 510 -31.36 -9.86 -12.48
N ILE A 511 -31.02 -11.07 -12.00
CA ILE A 511 -29.97 -11.91 -12.59
C ILE A 511 -30.31 -12.28 -14.04
N ARG A 512 -31.58 -12.63 -14.32
CA ARG A 512 -32.02 -12.96 -15.70
C ARG A 512 -31.82 -11.79 -16.67
N LEU A 513 -31.95 -10.55 -16.20
CA LEU A 513 -31.67 -9.35 -16.99
C LEU A 513 -30.15 -9.13 -17.15
N VAL A 514 -29.41 -9.15 -16.03
CA VAL A 514 -27.97 -8.86 -16.01
C VAL A 514 -27.18 -9.84 -16.88
N VAL A 515 -27.51 -11.14 -16.86
CA VAL A 515 -26.78 -12.15 -17.63
C VAL A 515 -26.89 -11.92 -19.15
N ALA A 516 -27.94 -11.24 -19.61
CA ALA A 516 -28.09 -10.83 -21.00
C ALA A 516 -27.04 -9.78 -21.41
N ASP A 517 -26.72 -8.86 -20.49
CA ASP A 517 -25.82 -7.72 -20.72
C ASP A 517 -24.35 -8.01 -20.34
N THR A 518 -24.07 -9.14 -19.69
CA THR A 518 -22.72 -9.51 -19.27
C THR A 518 -21.82 -9.86 -20.45
N GLU A 519 -20.65 -9.23 -20.56
CA GLU A 519 -19.67 -9.51 -21.60
C GLU A 519 -18.36 -10.07 -21.03
N VAL A 520 -17.78 -11.05 -21.71
CA VAL A 520 -16.45 -11.59 -21.37
C VAL A 520 -15.42 -11.02 -22.33
N ARG A 521 -14.47 -10.22 -21.81
CA ARG A 521 -13.47 -9.52 -22.62
C ARG A 521 -12.05 -9.92 -22.23
N MET A 522 -11.20 -10.09 -23.24
CA MET A 522 -9.77 -10.34 -23.05
C MET A 522 -8.98 -9.05 -23.22
N ILE A 523 -8.12 -8.72 -22.26
CA ILE A 523 -7.37 -7.47 -22.26
C ILE A 523 -5.90 -7.75 -22.61
N ASN A 524 -5.57 -7.66 -23.91
CA ASN A 524 -4.23 -7.94 -24.44
C ASN A 524 -3.38 -6.68 -24.70
N GLY A 525 -3.98 -5.51 -24.52
CA GLY A 525 -3.32 -4.21 -24.63
C GLY A 525 -2.90 -3.81 -26.05
N THR A 526 -3.67 -4.20 -27.06
CA THR A 526 -3.87 -3.45 -28.29
C THR A 526 -4.91 -2.35 -28.04
N ALA A 527 -4.80 -1.21 -28.73
CA ALA A 527 -5.65 -0.03 -28.51
C ALA A 527 -7.16 -0.27 -28.77
N LYS A 528 -7.53 -1.40 -29.40
CA LYS A 528 -8.93 -1.79 -29.67
C LYS A 528 -9.60 -2.54 -28.51
N ASP A 529 -8.85 -3.00 -27.51
CA ASP A 529 -9.36 -3.80 -26.37
C ASP A 529 -9.44 -2.99 -25.07
N ALA A 530 -9.24 -1.66 -25.14
CA ALA A 530 -9.40 -0.81 -23.97
C ALA A 530 -10.87 -0.74 -23.58
N LEU A 531 -11.16 -0.93 -22.29
CA LEU A 531 -12.48 -0.61 -21.74
C LEU A 531 -12.64 0.91 -21.81
N ASP A 532 -13.14 1.42 -22.94
CA ASP A 532 -13.48 2.83 -23.12
C ASP A 532 -14.78 3.13 -22.37
N TYR A 533 -14.68 3.16 -21.03
CA TYR A 533 -15.78 3.57 -20.13
C TYR A 533 -16.25 5.00 -20.47
N ALA A 534 -15.32 5.87 -20.88
CA ALA A 534 -15.58 7.29 -21.15
C ALA A 534 -16.39 7.56 -22.43
N ASP A 535 -16.38 6.65 -23.40
CA ASP A 535 -17.08 6.83 -24.68
C ASP A 535 -18.50 6.22 -24.68
N GLN A 536 -18.93 5.62 -23.56
CA GLN A 536 -20.27 5.04 -23.45
C GLN A 536 -21.27 6.00 -22.80
N THR A 537 -22.09 6.61 -23.64
CA THR A 537 -23.35 7.26 -23.22
C THR A 537 -24.47 6.22 -23.26
N GLY A 538 -24.56 5.36 -22.24
CA GLY A 538 -25.51 4.23 -22.18
C GLY A 538 -25.51 3.51 -20.82
N PRO A 539 -26.24 2.39 -20.67
CA PRO A 539 -26.27 1.62 -19.44
C PRO A 539 -24.86 1.10 -19.09
N GLY A 540 -24.51 1.13 -17.80
CA GLY A 540 -23.16 0.78 -17.34
C GLY A 540 -22.75 -0.65 -17.68
N LEU A 541 -21.57 -0.80 -18.30
CA LEU A 541 -20.92 -2.08 -18.62
C LEU A 541 -20.94 -3.10 -17.48
N LYS A 542 -21.30 -4.35 -17.81
CA LYS A 542 -21.15 -5.54 -16.96
C LYS A 542 -20.11 -6.45 -17.59
N VAL A 543 -18.84 -6.34 -17.19
CA VAL A 543 -17.72 -7.00 -17.89
C VAL A 543 -16.93 -7.94 -17.00
N ILE A 544 -16.68 -9.15 -17.49
CA ILE A 544 -15.66 -10.06 -16.97
C ILE A 544 -14.37 -9.86 -17.79
N ALA A 545 -13.37 -9.22 -17.17
CA ALA A 545 -12.09 -8.92 -17.78
C ALA A 545 -11.06 -10.02 -17.47
N ILE A 546 -10.47 -10.59 -18.53
CA ILE A 546 -9.48 -11.67 -18.44
C ILE A 546 -8.15 -11.19 -19.00
N GLY A 547 -7.06 -11.34 -18.24
CA GLY A 547 -5.72 -11.09 -18.76
C GLY A 547 -4.62 -11.12 -17.72
N GLY A 548 -3.45 -10.56 -18.08
CA GLY A 548 -2.19 -10.74 -17.35
C GLY A 548 -1.54 -9.43 -16.91
N ASP A 549 -0.25 -9.26 -17.22
CA ASP A 549 0.58 -8.16 -16.68
C ASP A 549 -0.01 -6.75 -16.82
N LYS A 550 -0.71 -6.48 -17.92
CA LYS A 550 -1.35 -5.18 -18.19
C LYS A 550 -2.61 -4.91 -17.35
N LEU A 551 -3.27 -5.96 -16.83
CA LEU A 551 -4.37 -5.83 -15.87
C LEU A 551 -3.84 -5.70 -14.44
N SER A 552 -2.66 -6.27 -14.14
CA SER A 552 -2.02 -6.06 -12.84
C SER A 552 -1.51 -4.65 -12.61
N ARG A 553 -1.11 -3.90 -13.66
CA ARG A 553 -0.53 -2.56 -13.56
C ARG A 553 -1.15 -1.56 -14.53
N GLY A 554 -1.73 -0.48 -14.00
CA GLY A 554 -2.07 0.73 -14.78
C GLY A 554 -3.40 0.74 -15.54
N LEU A 555 -4.26 -0.28 -15.43
CA LEU A 555 -5.63 -0.22 -15.96
C LEU A 555 -6.63 -0.08 -14.80
N THR A 556 -7.43 1.00 -14.83
CA THR A 556 -8.56 1.14 -13.90
C THR A 556 -9.73 0.28 -14.39
N LEU A 557 -10.15 -0.71 -13.59
CA LEU A 557 -11.41 -1.43 -13.78
C LEU A 557 -12.49 -0.76 -12.93
N GLU A 558 -13.37 0.00 -13.58
CA GLU A 558 -14.45 0.68 -12.87
C GLU A 558 -15.48 -0.33 -12.36
N GLY A 559 -15.93 -0.11 -11.13
CA GLY A 559 -16.92 -0.98 -10.48
C GLY A 559 -16.44 -2.40 -10.26
N LEU A 560 -15.15 -2.64 -10.01
CA LEU A 560 -14.63 -3.98 -9.72
C LEU A 560 -15.28 -4.55 -8.45
N CYS A 561 -16.04 -5.63 -8.63
CA CYS A 561 -16.81 -6.30 -7.58
C CYS A 561 -16.23 -7.68 -7.24
N VAL A 562 -15.81 -8.46 -8.24
CA VAL A 562 -15.30 -9.82 -8.03
C VAL A 562 -13.91 -9.97 -8.62
N SER A 563 -12.98 -10.54 -7.87
CA SER A 563 -11.61 -10.82 -8.33
C SER A 563 -11.31 -12.30 -8.15
N TYR A 564 -10.92 -12.98 -9.22
CA TYR A 564 -10.39 -14.33 -9.22
C TYR A 564 -8.90 -14.28 -9.57
N PHE A 565 -8.06 -14.44 -8.56
CA PHE A 565 -6.64 -14.11 -8.61
C PHE A 565 -5.81 -15.29 -8.10
N LEU A 566 -5.03 -15.92 -8.99
CA LEU A 566 -4.20 -17.08 -8.65
C LEU A 566 -2.71 -16.87 -8.93
N ARG A 567 -2.35 -15.70 -9.45
CA ARG A 567 -0.96 -15.44 -9.80
C ARG A 567 -0.13 -15.20 -8.55
N THR A 568 0.85 -16.07 -8.34
CA THR A 568 1.82 -15.91 -7.26
C THR A 568 2.88 -14.87 -7.63
N SER A 569 2.97 -13.82 -6.83
CA SER A 569 4.18 -13.00 -6.67
C SER A 569 4.39 -12.87 -5.17
N LYS A 570 5.60 -13.08 -4.68
CA LYS A 570 5.92 -12.90 -3.26
C LYS A 570 6.52 -11.53 -2.95
N MET A 571 6.68 -10.67 -3.97
CA MET A 571 7.28 -9.35 -3.82
C MET A 571 6.23 -8.31 -3.42
N TYR A 572 6.49 -7.60 -2.32
CA TYR A 572 5.60 -6.58 -1.74
C TYR A 572 5.09 -5.57 -2.79
N ASP A 573 6.01 -4.91 -3.52
CA ASP A 573 5.68 -3.88 -4.51
C ASP A 573 4.74 -4.41 -5.61
N THR A 574 4.92 -5.67 -5.98
CA THR A 574 4.14 -6.31 -7.05
C THR A 574 2.76 -6.72 -6.53
N LEU A 575 2.69 -7.34 -5.35
CA LEU A 575 1.42 -7.75 -4.73
C LEU A 575 0.52 -6.55 -4.44
N MET A 576 1.04 -5.47 -3.86
CA MET A 576 0.25 -4.27 -3.56
C MET A 576 -0.31 -3.61 -4.80
N GLN A 577 0.46 -3.57 -5.89
CA GLN A 577 -0.01 -3.01 -7.16
C GLN A 577 -1.04 -3.91 -7.86
N MET A 578 -1.01 -5.22 -7.60
CA MET A 578 -1.95 -6.21 -8.12
C MET A 578 -3.29 -6.21 -7.39
N GLY A 579 -3.34 -5.78 -6.12
CA GLY A 579 -4.55 -5.74 -5.30
C GLY A 579 -5.58 -4.68 -5.73
N ARG A 580 -6.19 -4.87 -6.91
CA ARG A 580 -7.20 -3.94 -7.47
C ARG A 580 -8.54 -3.96 -6.72
N TRP A 581 -8.73 -4.94 -5.85
CA TRP A 581 -9.90 -5.06 -4.99
C TRP A 581 -9.87 -4.11 -3.78
N PHE A 582 -8.75 -3.43 -3.54
CA PHE A 582 -8.70 -2.30 -2.58
C PHE A 582 -9.41 -1.06 -3.13
N GLY A 583 -9.51 0.00 -2.34
CA GLY A 583 -10.12 1.27 -2.73
C GLY A 583 -11.59 1.42 -2.31
N TYR A 584 -12.23 2.46 -2.83
CA TYR A 584 -13.60 2.83 -2.46
C TYR A 584 -14.63 1.91 -3.12
N ARG A 585 -15.67 1.52 -2.37
CA ARG A 585 -16.77 0.64 -2.81
C ARG A 585 -18.13 1.10 -2.23
N PRO A 586 -18.55 2.35 -2.51
CA PRO A 586 -19.69 2.97 -1.83
C PRO A 586 -21.00 2.22 -2.12
N GLY A 587 -21.61 1.67 -1.06
CA GLY A 587 -22.91 1.00 -1.12
C GLY A 587 -22.91 -0.41 -1.72
N TYR A 588 -21.74 -1.02 -1.95
CA TYR A 588 -21.66 -2.39 -2.48
C TYR A 588 -20.44 -3.20 -1.99
N ILE A 589 -19.71 -2.75 -0.96
CA ILE A 589 -18.55 -3.49 -0.43
C ILE A 589 -18.93 -4.87 0.11
N ASP A 590 -20.11 -5.00 0.69
CA ASP A 590 -20.71 -6.24 1.19
C ASP A 590 -20.91 -7.30 0.09
N LEU A 591 -21.02 -6.85 -1.16
CA LEU A 591 -21.20 -7.70 -2.34
C LEU A 591 -19.86 -8.12 -2.98
N CYS A 592 -18.75 -7.49 -2.61
CA CYS A 592 -17.46 -7.76 -3.23
C CYS A 592 -16.89 -9.13 -2.84
N ARG A 593 -16.19 -9.81 -3.76
CA ARG A 593 -15.54 -11.11 -3.49
C ARG A 593 -14.12 -11.19 -4.04
N LEU A 594 -13.23 -11.79 -3.26
CA LEU A 594 -11.86 -12.12 -3.64
C LEU A 594 -11.67 -13.63 -3.55
N TYR A 595 -11.56 -14.28 -4.69
CA TYR A 595 -11.19 -15.68 -4.83
C TYR A 595 -9.69 -15.78 -5.06
N THR A 596 -8.95 -16.32 -4.09
CA THR A 596 -7.49 -16.50 -4.18
C THR A 596 -7.04 -17.68 -3.31
N THR A 597 -5.80 -18.12 -3.47
CA THR A 597 -5.23 -19.17 -2.61
C THR A 597 -5.00 -18.66 -1.17
N GLU A 598 -4.99 -19.57 -0.19
CA GLU A 598 -4.65 -19.25 1.21
C GLU A 598 -3.25 -18.67 1.34
N GLU A 599 -2.29 -19.19 0.56
CA GLU A 599 -0.93 -18.67 0.53
C GLU A 599 -0.92 -17.17 0.17
N LEU A 600 -1.63 -16.78 -0.90
CA LEU A 600 -1.70 -15.39 -1.32
C LEU A 600 -2.43 -14.51 -0.31
N ALA A 601 -3.52 -14.99 0.29
CA ALA A 601 -4.22 -14.28 1.35
C ALA A 601 -3.31 -14.02 2.56
N SER A 602 -2.52 -15.02 2.97
CA SER A 602 -1.51 -14.89 4.03
C SER A 602 -0.45 -13.85 3.69
N TRP A 603 0.07 -13.86 2.45
CA TRP A 603 1.01 -12.84 1.99
C TRP A 603 0.42 -11.42 2.04
N PHE A 604 -0.84 -11.23 1.64
CA PHE A 604 -1.51 -9.93 1.79
C PHE A 604 -1.69 -9.53 3.26
N GLY A 605 -1.94 -10.49 4.15
CA GLY A 605 -1.99 -10.27 5.60
C GLY A 605 -0.65 -9.80 6.17
N HIS A 606 0.45 -10.45 5.82
CA HIS A 606 1.80 -10.05 6.22
C HIS A 606 2.19 -8.66 5.69
N ILE A 607 1.77 -8.36 4.46
CA ILE A 607 1.96 -7.04 3.86
C ILE A 607 1.17 -5.98 4.63
N ALA A 608 -0.07 -6.26 5.03
CA ALA A 608 -0.87 -5.34 5.83
C ALA A 608 -0.16 -5.00 7.16
N ASP A 609 0.37 -6.00 7.86
CA ASP A 609 1.09 -5.80 9.11
C ASP A 609 2.35 -4.95 8.92
N ALA A 610 3.15 -5.24 7.89
CA ALA A 610 4.36 -4.49 7.58
C ALA A 610 4.08 -3.05 7.13
N ALA A 611 2.99 -2.83 6.40
CA ALA A 611 2.56 -1.50 5.96
C ALA A 611 2.18 -0.61 7.13
N GLU A 612 1.40 -1.15 8.08
CA GLU A 612 0.99 -0.42 9.29
C GLU A 612 2.18 -0.12 10.20
N GLU A 613 3.12 -1.07 10.37
CA GLU A 613 4.33 -0.86 11.18
C GLU A 613 5.19 0.30 10.63
N LEU A 614 5.43 0.32 9.32
CA LEU A 614 6.19 1.41 8.68
C LEU A 614 5.45 2.75 8.73
N ARG A 615 4.11 2.73 8.71
CA ARG A 615 3.31 3.94 8.83
C ARG A 615 3.43 4.53 10.24
N ASP A 616 3.32 3.69 11.27
CA ASP A 616 3.51 4.11 12.66
C ASP A 616 4.93 4.66 12.89
N GLU A 617 5.95 4.04 12.30
CA GLU A 617 7.33 4.54 12.36
C GLU A 617 7.48 5.90 11.66
N PHE A 618 6.89 6.07 10.49
CA PHE A 618 6.88 7.35 9.79
C PHE A 618 6.21 8.46 10.61
N ASP A 619 5.06 8.17 11.23
CA ASP A 619 4.32 9.15 12.03
C ASP A 619 5.14 9.60 13.25
N LEU A 620 5.89 8.68 13.88
CA LEU A 620 6.79 9.00 14.98
C LEU A 620 7.99 9.84 14.55
N MET A 621 8.55 9.57 13.37
CA MET A 621 9.65 10.34 12.80
C MET A 621 9.19 11.74 12.37
N ALA A 622 7.99 11.85 11.82
CA ALA A 622 7.35 13.13 11.53
C ALA A 622 7.16 13.95 12.81
N ALA A 623 6.66 13.33 13.88
CA ALA A 623 6.47 13.97 15.17
C ALA A 623 7.79 14.43 15.84
N SER A 624 8.92 13.76 15.54
CA SER A 624 10.25 14.18 16.02
C SER A 624 10.95 15.21 15.13
N GLY A 625 10.33 15.64 14.02
CA GLY A 625 10.96 16.56 13.08
C GLY A 625 12.10 15.95 12.28
N ALA A 626 12.07 14.63 12.04
CA ALA A 626 13.05 13.97 11.19
C ALA A 626 12.98 14.50 9.75
N THR A 627 14.06 14.28 9.01
CA THR A 627 14.23 14.63 7.60
C THR A 627 14.01 13.40 6.70
N PRO A 628 13.72 13.60 5.39
CA PRO A 628 13.61 12.49 4.43
C PRO A 628 14.85 11.60 4.39
N ARG A 629 16.04 12.18 4.61
CA ARG A 629 17.32 11.50 4.73
C ARG A 629 17.33 10.49 5.87
N GLU A 630 16.98 10.92 7.07
CA GLU A 630 16.95 10.07 8.26
C GLU A 630 15.93 8.94 8.11
N TYR A 631 14.75 9.26 7.57
CA TYR A 631 13.76 8.25 7.24
C TYR A 631 14.28 7.23 6.22
N GLY A 632 15.00 7.69 5.19
CA GLY A 632 15.59 6.79 4.21
C GLY A 632 16.64 5.86 4.79
N LEU A 633 17.55 6.37 5.60
CA LEU A 633 18.55 5.55 6.30
C LEU A 633 17.90 4.51 7.22
N LYS A 634 16.81 4.90 7.89
CA LYS A 634 16.05 4.01 8.78
C LYS A 634 15.39 2.88 7.99
N VAL A 635 14.61 3.22 6.96
CA VAL A 635 13.92 2.25 6.09
C VAL A 635 14.91 1.30 5.42
N GLN A 636 16.07 1.80 4.95
CA GLN A 636 17.13 1.00 4.33
C GLN A 636 17.70 -0.10 5.22
N SER A 637 17.58 0.06 6.53
CA SER A 637 18.07 -0.88 7.53
C SER A 637 16.97 -1.76 8.12
N HIS A 638 15.70 -1.53 7.74
CA HIS A 638 14.52 -2.14 8.33
C HIS A 638 14.33 -3.61 7.88
N PRO A 639 13.98 -4.56 8.78
CA PRO A 639 13.78 -5.97 8.43
C PRO A 639 12.67 -6.25 7.39
N VAL A 640 11.65 -5.38 7.29
CA VAL A 640 10.57 -5.46 6.26
C VAL A 640 11.12 -5.49 4.83
N LEU A 641 12.33 -4.98 4.60
CA LEU A 641 12.97 -4.98 3.29
C LEU A 641 13.19 -6.37 2.69
N LEU A 642 13.23 -7.40 3.53
CA LEU A 642 13.31 -8.79 3.12
C LEU A 642 12.13 -9.23 2.23
N VAL A 643 11.03 -8.47 2.21
CA VAL A 643 9.83 -8.77 1.40
C VAL A 643 9.79 -7.94 0.09
N THR A 644 10.82 -7.14 -0.21
CA THR A 644 10.84 -6.21 -1.37
C THR A 644 11.46 -6.80 -2.64
N SER A 645 11.31 -6.12 -3.79
CA SER A 645 11.54 -6.72 -5.12
C SER A 645 13.00 -7.06 -5.49
N ARG A 646 13.17 -8.10 -6.32
CA ARG A 646 14.43 -8.66 -6.90
C ARG A 646 15.42 -7.62 -7.45
N LEU A 647 14.97 -6.48 -7.99
CA LEU A 647 15.85 -5.48 -8.59
C LEU A 647 16.63 -4.66 -7.55
N LYS A 648 16.11 -4.54 -6.31
CA LYS A 648 16.70 -3.72 -5.24
C LYS A 648 17.72 -4.47 -4.39
N MET A 649 17.65 -5.80 -4.36
CA MET A 649 18.64 -6.66 -3.70
C MET A 649 19.82 -7.01 -4.60
N ARG A 650 19.70 -6.81 -5.92
CA ARG A 650 20.77 -7.18 -6.87
C ARG A 650 21.98 -6.24 -6.80
N SER A 651 21.77 -4.99 -6.40
CA SER A 651 22.81 -3.99 -6.09
C SER A 651 23.50 -4.23 -4.75
N ALA A 652 22.91 -5.06 -3.87
CA ALA A 652 23.43 -5.38 -2.57
C ALA A 652 23.89 -6.83 -2.57
N ARG A 653 25.17 -7.11 -2.88
CA ARG A 653 25.78 -8.44 -2.61
C ARG A 653 25.57 -8.87 -1.15
N SER A 654 25.29 -7.89 -0.30
CA SER A 654 24.83 -8.00 1.07
C SER A 654 23.92 -6.84 1.47
N LEU A 655 22.83 -7.15 2.16
CA LEU A 655 21.96 -6.16 2.80
C LEU A 655 22.55 -5.74 4.14
N MET A 656 22.67 -4.44 4.39
CA MET A 656 23.13 -3.92 5.67
C MET A 656 21.92 -3.66 6.58
N LEU A 657 21.61 -4.60 7.46
CA LEU A 657 20.47 -4.52 8.38
C LEU A 657 20.89 -3.85 9.69
N SER A 658 20.00 -3.05 10.28
CA SER A 658 20.14 -2.55 11.65
C SER A 658 18.94 -3.01 12.45
N PHE A 659 19.19 -3.45 13.67
CA PHE A 659 18.11 -3.81 14.59
C PHE A 659 17.87 -2.72 15.64
N SER A 660 18.58 -1.58 15.60
CA SER A 660 18.39 -0.46 16.53
C SER A 660 16.95 0.06 16.48
N GLY A 661 16.31 0.12 17.65
CA GLY A 661 14.91 0.51 17.78
C GLY A 661 13.95 -0.45 17.09
N GLN A 662 14.32 -1.71 16.88
CA GLN A 662 13.50 -2.74 16.26
C GLN A 662 13.18 -3.89 17.21
N VAL A 663 12.18 -4.69 16.84
CA VAL A 663 11.84 -5.96 17.49
C VAL A 663 12.10 -7.12 16.52
N SER A 664 12.52 -8.25 17.05
CA SER A 664 12.65 -9.50 16.30
C SER A 664 12.06 -10.64 17.14
N GLU A 665 11.08 -11.38 16.60
CA GLU A 665 10.38 -12.46 17.30
C GLU A 665 10.26 -13.75 16.48
N THR A 666 10.49 -14.89 17.13
CA THR A 666 10.38 -16.19 16.47
C THR A 666 8.91 -16.62 16.38
N ILE A 667 8.32 -16.39 15.21
CA ILE A 667 6.95 -16.80 14.90
C ILE A 667 6.87 -18.05 14.03
N THR A 668 7.94 -18.38 13.31
CA THR A 668 8.08 -19.62 12.53
C THR A 668 9.09 -20.52 13.21
N LEU A 669 8.60 -21.67 13.68
CA LEU A 669 9.33 -22.59 14.54
C LEU A 669 9.45 -23.96 13.86
N PHE A 670 10.51 -24.70 14.20
CA PHE A 670 10.70 -26.06 13.71
C PHE A 670 9.69 -27.03 14.33
N THR A 671 9.41 -28.11 13.61
CA THR A 671 8.72 -29.29 14.14
C THR A 671 9.68 -30.47 14.35
N ASP A 672 10.93 -30.33 13.90
CA ASP A 672 11.97 -31.34 14.07
C ASP A 672 12.43 -31.45 15.53
N LYS A 673 12.26 -32.65 16.10
CA LYS A 673 12.58 -32.95 17.50
C LYS A 673 14.03 -32.64 17.89
N THR A 674 14.98 -32.88 17.00
CA THR A 674 16.42 -32.66 17.31
C THR A 674 16.74 -31.18 17.40
N VAL A 675 16.15 -30.37 16.52
CA VAL A 675 16.32 -28.91 16.54
C VAL A 675 15.58 -28.29 17.73
N LEU A 676 14.37 -28.77 18.03
CA LEU A 676 13.61 -28.32 19.20
C LEU A 676 14.36 -28.60 20.50
N GLN A 677 14.91 -29.81 20.68
CA GLN A 677 15.70 -30.15 21.86
C GLN A 677 16.93 -29.25 22.00
N ARG A 678 17.66 -29.02 20.89
CA ARG A 678 18.82 -28.11 20.90
C ARG A 678 18.45 -26.69 21.34
N ASN A 679 17.32 -26.16 20.85
CA ASN A 679 16.87 -24.82 21.22
C ASN A 679 16.45 -24.75 22.70
N LEU A 680 15.85 -25.83 23.21
CA LEU A 680 15.52 -25.99 24.62
C LEU A 680 16.76 -26.02 25.51
N ASP A 681 17.75 -26.81 25.13
CA ASP A 681 19.03 -26.90 25.86
C ASP A 681 19.71 -25.53 25.92
N ALA A 682 19.71 -24.78 24.81
CA ALA A 682 20.25 -23.42 24.76
C ALA A 682 19.55 -22.45 25.74
N ALA A 683 18.21 -22.51 25.83
CA ALA A 683 17.44 -21.69 26.76
C ALA A 683 17.66 -22.10 28.22
N ALA A 684 17.68 -23.40 28.51
CA ALA A 684 17.95 -23.94 29.83
C ALA A 684 19.36 -23.57 30.32
N ASP A 685 20.36 -23.65 29.43
CA ASP A 685 21.73 -23.24 29.73
C ASP A 685 21.85 -21.74 30.03
N LEU A 686 21.13 -20.88 29.30
CA LEU A 686 21.07 -19.45 29.59
C LEU A 686 20.47 -19.23 30.99
N VAL A 687 19.27 -19.74 31.25
CA VAL A 687 18.58 -19.56 32.54
C VAL A 687 19.43 -20.04 33.72
N ARG A 688 20.10 -21.19 33.59
CA ARG A 688 20.99 -21.72 34.64
C ARG A 688 22.15 -20.77 34.97
N ARG A 689 22.70 -20.06 33.96
CA ARG A 689 23.78 -19.09 34.16
C ARG A 689 23.33 -17.78 34.78
N LEU A 690 22.08 -17.37 34.52
CA LEU A 690 21.51 -16.14 35.09
C LEU A 690 21.16 -16.28 36.57
N GLY A 691 20.90 -17.51 37.05
CA GLY A 691 20.59 -17.78 38.45
C GLY A 691 19.17 -17.36 38.83
N LYS A 692 18.98 -16.83 40.05
CA LYS A 692 17.64 -16.69 40.65
C LYS A 692 16.74 -15.59 40.07
N GLY A 693 17.25 -14.41 39.70
CA GLY A 693 16.42 -13.30 39.19
C GLY A 693 15.29 -12.83 40.15
N GLU A 694 14.47 -11.88 39.68
CA GLU A 694 13.19 -11.48 40.26
C GLU A 694 12.11 -12.50 39.86
N GLU A 695 11.42 -13.09 40.83
CA GLU A 695 10.34 -14.05 40.62
C GLU A 695 8.99 -13.31 40.51
N ASP A 696 8.18 -13.68 39.52
CA ASP A 696 6.83 -13.15 39.27
C ASP A 696 6.73 -11.62 39.44
N PRO A 697 7.45 -10.84 38.61
CA PRO A 697 7.61 -9.42 38.83
C PRO A 697 6.27 -8.67 38.77
N GLU A 698 6.17 -7.60 39.56
CA GLU A 698 5.05 -6.66 39.50
C GLU A 698 5.54 -5.28 39.02
N ARG A 699 4.74 -4.61 38.19
CA ARG A 699 5.02 -3.25 37.73
C ARG A 699 3.77 -2.36 37.88
N LYS A 700 3.95 -1.18 38.44
CA LYS A 700 2.88 -0.16 38.55
C LYS A 700 2.79 0.64 37.26
N ARG A 701 1.58 0.77 36.73
CA ARG A 701 1.28 1.39 35.43
C ARG A 701 0.01 2.23 35.55
N ASP A 702 0.18 3.54 35.68
CA ASP A 702 -0.93 4.52 35.64
C ASP A 702 -2.13 4.15 36.55
N GLY A 703 -1.84 3.86 37.83
CA GLY A 703 -2.85 3.46 38.82
C GLY A 703 -3.28 1.99 38.76
N SER A 704 -2.81 1.20 37.80
CA SER A 704 -2.98 -0.26 37.73
C SER A 704 -1.68 -1.01 38.08
N VAL A 705 -1.79 -2.30 38.40
CA VAL A 705 -0.64 -3.20 38.66
C VAL A 705 -0.67 -4.32 37.63
N GLN A 706 0.41 -4.44 36.85
CA GLN A 706 0.64 -5.55 35.95
C GLN A 706 1.53 -6.59 36.65
N ARG A 707 1.18 -7.88 36.51
CA ARG A 707 1.85 -9.02 37.15
C ARG A 707 2.25 -10.07 36.15
N TRP A 708 3.52 -10.41 36.05
CA TRP A 708 3.97 -11.50 35.18
C TRP A 708 4.16 -12.77 35.99
N GLN A 709 4.10 -13.91 35.31
CA GLN A 709 4.53 -15.19 35.87
C GLN A 709 5.84 -15.59 35.19
N GLY A 710 6.79 -16.09 35.95
CA GLY A 710 8.12 -16.46 35.48
C GLY A 710 9.23 -15.69 36.20
N ARG A 711 10.29 -15.33 35.47
CA ARG A 711 11.47 -14.69 36.06
C ARG A 711 12.03 -13.57 35.21
N VAL A 712 12.58 -12.55 35.85
CA VAL A 712 13.29 -11.44 35.22
C VAL A 712 14.69 -11.27 35.80
N TRP A 713 15.66 -11.00 34.95
CA TRP A 713 17.05 -10.73 35.31
C TRP A 713 17.49 -9.42 34.67
N ASP A 714 17.94 -8.49 35.49
CA ASP A 714 18.52 -7.22 35.03
C ASP A 714 20.05 -7.27 35.02
N ASN A 715 20.67 -6.38 34.24
CA ASN A 715 22.12 -6.23 34.12
C ASN A 715 22.81 -7.54 33.66
N VAL A 716 22.15 -8.27 32.76
CA VAL A 716 22.70 -9.49 32.16
C VAL A 716 23.76 -9.09 31.14
N PRO A 717 25.02 -9.58 31.27
CA PRO A 717 26.05 -9.25 30.31
C PRO A 717 25.73 -9.77 28.91
N ALA A 718 25.93 -8.94 27.88
CA ALA A 718 25.66 -9.27 26.49
C ALA A 718 26.29 -10.59 25.99
N ARG A 719 27.41 -11.02 26.59
CA ARG A 719 28.06 -12.31 26.25
C ARG A 719 27.14 -13.51 26.45
N GLU A 720 26.25 -13.49 27.45
CA GLU A 720 25.32 -14.60 27.69
C GLU A 720 24.24 -14.63 26.61
N ILE A 721 23.77 -13.46 26.15
CA ILE A 721 22.80 -13.31 25.07
C ILE A 721 23.38 -13.76 23.73
N ILE A 722 24.60 -13.34 23.42
CA ILE A 722 25.34 -13.77 22.22
C ILE A 722 25.54 -15.30 22.24
N SER A 723 25.88 -15.87 23.40
CA SER A 723 26.04 -17.33 23.56
C SER A 723 24.73 -18.08 23.29
N PHE A 724 23.60 -17.58 23.81
CA PHE A 724 22.28 -18.15 23.57
C PHE A 724 21.92 -18.10 22.08
N LEU A 725 22.03 -16.92 21.46
CA LEU A 725 21.67 -16.72 20.05
C LEU A 725 22.51 -17.58 19.09
N ASN A 726 23.82 -17.73 19.35
CA ASN A 726 24.69 -18.61 18.56
C ASN A 726 24.33 -20.10 18.70
N SER A 727 23.76 -20.49 19.84
CA SER A 727 23.39 -21.88 20.11
C SER A 727 22.01 -22.22 19.53
N TYR A 728 21.09 -21.26 19.60
CA TYR A 728 19.72 -21.34 19.09
C TYR A 728 19.68 -21.36 17.55
N ARG A 729 18.84 -22.23 16.98
CA ARG A 729 18.58 -22.31 15.53
C ARG A 729 17.23 -21.69 15.18
N THR A 730 17.25 -20.67 14.34
CA THR A 730 16.07 -20.08 13.70
C THR A 730 15.66 -20.87 12.45
N HIS A 731 14.35 -20.96 12.20
CA HIS A 731 13.82 -21.62 11.00
C HIS A 731 14.28 -20.89 9.72
N PRO A 732 14.61 -21.58 8.61
CA PRO A 732 15.00 -20.92 7.36
C PRO A 732 13.95 -19.93 6.83
N ASP A 733 12.67 -20.28 6.95
CA ASP A 733 11.54 -19.43 6.56
C ASP A 733 11.21 -18.32 7.58
N ALA A 734 11.95 -18.22 8.71
CA ALA A 734 11.76 -17.15 9.69
C ALA A 734 12.47 -15.86 9.22
N TYR A 735 11.95 -15.22 8.16
CA TYR A 735 12.64 -14.10 7.53
C TYR A 735 12.87 -12.92 8.50
N LYS A 736 11.99 -12.69 9.48
CA LYS A 736 12.13 -11.57 10.43
C LYS A 736 13.19 -11.80 11.51
N VAL A 737 13.69 -13.04 11.69
CA VAL A 737 14.61 -13.37 12.80
C VAL A 737 15.69 -14.34 12.36
N ASN A 738 16.93 -13.93 12.52
CA ASN A 738 18.10 -14.79 12.35
C ASN A 738 19.00 -14.65 13.58
N SER A 739 19.09 -15.70 14.39
CA SER A 739 19.80 -15.64 15.67
C SER A 739 21.28 -15.32 15.50
N VAL A 740 21.93 -15.82 14.45
CA VAL A 740 23.35 -15.56 14.17
C VAL A 740 23.59 -14.09 13.80
N LEU A 741 22.73 -13.50 12.97
CA LEU A 741 22.83 -12.08 12.62
C LEU A 741 22.58 -11.17 13.82
N LEU A 742 21.61 -11.53 14.67
CA LEU A 742 21.34 -10.80 15.91
C LEU A 742 22.56 -10.84 16.84
N ALA A 743 23.21 -12.00 16.97
CA ALA A 743 24.44 -12.14 17.75
C ALA A 743 25.60 -11.30 17.19
N GLU A 744 25.77 -11.25 15.87
CA GLU A 744 26.75 -10.38 15.22
C GLU A 744 26.45 -8.89 15.48
N PHE A 745 25.17 -8.51 15.41
CA PHE A 745 24.75 -7.12 15.62
C PHE A 745 25.04 -6.65 17.04
N ILE A 746 24.67 -7.46 18.04
CA ILE A 746 24.97 -7.17 19.45
C ILE A 746 26.49 -7.07 19.65
N SER A 747 27.27 -7.96 19.04
CA SER A 747 28.73 -7.92 19.13
C SER A 747 29.33 -6.61 18.56
N LYS A 748 28.78 -6.08 17.46
CA LYS A 748 29.21 -4.79 16.89
C LYS A 748 28.79 -3.61 17.76
N MET A 749 27.59 -3.64 18.33
CA MET A 749 27.10 -2.61 19.26
C MET A 749 27.94 -2.57 20.54
N ASN A 750 28.33 -3.72 21.08
CA ASN A 750 29.21 -3.78 22.25
C ASN A 750 30.55 -3.08 22.01
N ALA A 751 31.07 -3.09 20.78
CA ALA A 751 32.34 -2.45 20.43
C ALA A 751 32.27 -0.90 20.54
N ILE A 752 31.07 -0.33 20.53
CA ILE A 752 30.81 1.10 20.75
C ILE A 752 30.15 1.37 22.12
N ASN A 753 30.20 0.40 23.04
CA ASN A 753 29.58 0.43 24.37
C ASN A 753 28.05 0.58 24.38
N GLU A 754 27.37 0.06 23.35
CA GLU A 754 25.91 -0.09 23.34
C GLU A 754 25.53 -1.59 23.43
N LEU A 755 24.31 -1.89 23.88
CA LEU A 755 23.82 -3.26 24.11
C LEU A 755 24.71 -4.14 25.00
N THR A 756 25.50 -3.54 25.90
CA THR A 756 26.40 -4.25 26.82
C THR A 756 25.65 -5.00 27.92
N ASP A 757 24.45 -4.51 28.24
CA ASP A 757 23.62 -4.97 29.34
C ASP A 757 22.23 -5.34 28.84
N TRP A 758 21.62 -6.32 29.49
CA TRP A 758 20.35 -6.87 29.05
C TRP A 758 19.42 -7.10 30.23
N THR A 759 18.15 -6.80 30.01
CA THR A 759 17.07 -7.41 30.78
C THR A 759 16.67 -8.70 30.06
N VAL A 760 16.66 -9.80 30.78
CA VAL A 760 16.15 -11.09 30.28
C VAL A 760 14.90 -11.43 31.06
N ALA A 761 13.84 -11.85 30.37
CA ALA A 761 12.58 -12.20 30.99
C ALA A 761 12.08 -13.54 30.44
N LEU A 762 11.92 -14.52 31.32
CA LEU A 762 11.28 -15.79 31.01
C LEU A 762 9.80 -15.68 31.35
N ILE A 763 8.96 -15.64 30.33
CA ILE A 763 7.52 -15.42 30.47
C ILE A 763 6.80 -16.77 30.52
N GLY A 764 6.14 -17.02 31.65
CA GLY A 764 5.26 -18.15 31.89
C GLY A 764 3.81 -17.73 32.04
N GLY A 765 3.07 -18.47 32.87
CA GLY A 765 1.65 -18.23 33.14
C GLY A 765 0.70 -18.65 32.02
N GLY A 766 1.16 -19.53 31.16
CA GLY A 766 0.29 -20.20 30.21
C GLY A 766 -0.59 -21.28 30.86
N ARG A 767 -1.56 -21.76 30.09
CA ARG A 767 -2.45 -22.87 30.50
C ARG A 767 -1.91 -24.26 30.09
N GLY A 768 -0.71 -24.31 29.51
CA GLY A 768 -0.04 -25.55 29.15
C GLY A 768 0.56 -26.26 30.36
N ARG A 769 1.23 -27.38 30.11
CA ARG A 769 1.92 -28.12 31.17
C ARG A 769 3.08 -27.30 31.74
N SER A 770 3.36 -27.47 33.03
CA SER A 770 4.57 -26.90 33.63
C SER A 770 5.80 -27.68 33.18
N TYR A 771 6.90 -26.99 32.88
CA TYR A 771 8.16 -27.60 32.49
C TYR A 771 9.33 -27.12 33.37
N PRO A 772 10.13 -28.04 33.94
CA PRO A 772 11.31 -27.69 34.72
C PRO A 772 12.46 -27.28 33.79
N ILE A 773 12.63 -25.97 33.59
CA ILE A 773 13.70 -25.45 32.71
C ILE A 773 15.07 -25.43 33.43
N SER A 774 15.07 -25.36 34.77
CA SER A 774 16.23 -25.55 35.64
C SER A 774 15.82 -26.28 36.92
N ASP A 775 16.80 -26.70 37.72
CA ASP A 775 16.57 -27.45 38.98
C ASP A 775 15.66 -26.70 39.98
N ASP A 776 15.56 -25.38 39.86
CA ASP A 776 14.84 -24.47 40.74
C ASP A 776 13.80 -23.59 40.03
N LEU A 777 13.47 -23.90 38.77
CA LEU A 777 12.49 -23.12 38.00
C LEU A 777 11.59 -23.99 37.12
N ASP A 778 10.32 -24.01 37.50
CA ASP A 778 9.23 -24.54 36.71
C ASP A 778 8.51 -23.41 35.97
N VAL A 779 8.22 -23.62 34.68
CA VAL A 779 7.54 -22.63 33.83
C VAL A 779 6.26 -23.22 33.29
N ALA A 780 5.14 -22.58 33.60
CA ALA A 780 3.86 -22.89 32.97
C ALA A 780 3.88 -22.49 31.49
N MET A 781 3.94 -23.48 30.59
CA MET A 781 4.06 -23.26 29.15
C MET A 781 2.84 -22.56 28.55
N LEU A 782 3.10 -21.73 27.54
CA LEU A 782 2.08 -20.98 26.81
C LEU A 782 1.39 -21.84 25.76
N LYS A 783 0.07 -21.62 25.63
CA LYS A 783 -0.72 -22.13 24.51
C LYS A 783 -0.63 -21.14 23.34
N ARG A 784 -0.18 -21.61 22.18
CA ARG A 784 -0.23 -20.87 20.92
C ARG A 784 -0.75 -21.82 19.84
N SER A 785 -1.84 -21.48 19.17
CA SER A 785 -2.34 -22.26 18.05
C SER A 785 -1.45 -22.03 16.82
N SER A 786 -1.15 -23.08 16.07
CA SER A 786 -0.52 -22.97 14.77
C SER A 786 -1.48 -22.39 13.73
N ASP A 787 -0.94 -21.75 12.70
CA ASP A 787 -1.70 -21.29 11.53
C ASP A 787 -2.03 -22.40 10.51
N GLY A 788 -1.59 -23.64 10.76
CA GLY A 788 -1.94 -24.82 9.96
C GLY A 788 -1.03 -25.13 8.78
N THR A 789 0.12 -24.45 8.64
CA THR A 789 1.06 -24.74 7.54
C THR A 789 1.77 -26.09 7.71
N GLU A 790 1.69 -26.97 6.71
CA GLU A 790 2.34 -28.30 6.76
C GLU A 790 3.88 -28.18 6.79
N GLY A 791 4.53 -28.93 7.70
CA GLY A 791 6.00 -28.97 7.80
C GLY A 791 6.67 -27.94 8.72
N ARG A 792 5.92 -27.00 9.32
CA ARG A 792 6.44 -26.02 10.29
C ARG A 792 5.40 -25.64 11.36
N TYR A 793 5.85 -25.13 12.51
CA TYR A 793 4.97 -24.61 13.55
C TYR A 793 4.99 -23.08 13.51
N SER A 794 3.98 -22.50 12.87
CA SER A 794 3.89 -21.06 12.68
C SER A 794 2.80 -20.47 13.59
N ILE A 795 3.20 -19.52 14.43
CA ILE A 795 2.31 -18.82 15.36
C ILE A 795 2.09 -17.39 14.89
N GLY A 796 1.10 -16.72 15.48
CA GLY A 796 0.85 -15.30 15.27
C GLY A 796 1.93 -14.40 15.89
N ARG A 797 1.52 -13.32 16.56
CA ARG A 797 2.47 -12.45 17.27
C ARG A 797 2.88 -13.10 18.60
N LEU A 798 4.17 -13.16 18.88
CA LEU A 798 4.71 -13.70 20.13
C LEU A 798 4.69 -12.64 21.23
N LEU A 799 5.20 -11.44 20.90
CA LEU A 799 5.40 -10.32 21.82
C LEU A 799 4.14 -9.46 21.99
N SER A 800 3.77 -9.18 23.25
CA SER A 800 2.78 -8.16 23.58
C SER A 800 3.46 -6.82 23.96
N PRO A 801 2.81 -5.66 23.73
CA PRO A 801 3.35 -4.37 24.18
C PRO A 801 3.58 -4.34 25.70
N ARG A 802 2.70 -4.99 26.46
CA ARG A 802 2.90 -5.29 27.89
C ARG A 802 4.24 -5.97 28.18
N ASP A 803 4.55 -7.09 27.53
CA ASP A 803 5.79 -7.83 27.79
C ASP A 803 7.01 -7.05 27.32
N GLU A 804 6.89 -6.33 26.19
CA GLU A 804 7.96 -5.46 25.68
C GLU A 804 8.27 -4.29 26.64
N ALA A 805 7.31 -3.86 27.48
CA ALA A 805 7.48 -2.78 28.44
C ALA A 805 7.83 -3.27 29.87
N ILE A 806 8.21 -4.54 30.05
CA ILE A 806 8.48 -5.12 31.38
C ILE A 806 9.67 -4.45 32.10
N ASP A 807 10.64 -3.97 31.32
CA ASP A 807 11.89 -3.34 31.77
C ASP A 807 11.78 -1.81 31.94
N LEU A 808 10.62 -1.22 31.60
CA LEU A 808 10.38 0.20 31.82
C LEU A 808 9.87 0.48 33.25
N ASP A 809 10.30 1.59 33.84
CA ASP A 809 9.70 2.12 35.06
C ASP A 809 8.33 2.80 34.79
N GLU A 810 7.67 3.31 35.83
CA GLU A 810 6.36 3.97 35.69
C GLU A 810 6.43 5.28 34.88
N ASN A 811 7.51 6.05 35.01
CA ASN A 811 7.68 7.32 34.31
C ASN A 811 7.98 7.08 32.83
N GLU A 812 8.88 6.15 32.53
CA GLU A 812 9.20 5.71 31.18
C GLU A 812 7.94 5.16 30.48
N TRP A 813 7.16 4.32 31.17
CA TRP A 813 5.91 3.79 30.62
C TRP A 813 4.89 4.90 30.33
N LYS A 814 4.74 5.88 31.24
CA LYS A 814 3.84 7.04 31.02
C LYS A 814 4.32 7.91 29.86
N ALA A 815 5.61 8.10 29.71
CA ALA A 815 6.19 8.83 28.57
C ALA A 815 5.92 8.11 27.25
N ALA A 816 6.13 6.79 27.21
CA ALA A 816 5.83 5.97 26.03
C ALA A 816 4.34 6.04 25.69
N MET A 817 3.47 5.95 26.70
CA MET A 817 2.02 6.07 26.55
C MET A 817 1.59 7.44 26.02
N ALA A 818 2.22 8.52 26.51
CA ALA A 818 1.95 9.87 26.04
C ALA A 818 2.31 10.04 24.56
N ILE A 819 3.46 9.49 24.12
CA ILE A 819 3.87 9.48 22.71
C ILE A 819 2.84 8.70 21.86
N THR A 820 2.43 7.52 22.32
CA THR A 820 1.42 6.69 21.63
C THR A 820 0.07 7.42 21.52
N LYS A 821 -0.41 8.04 22.60
CA LYS A 821 -1.67 8.81 22.59
C LYS A 821 -1.58 10.05 21.70
N ALA A 822 -0.44 10.74 21.67
CA ALA A 822 -0.24 11.89 20.79
C ALA A 822 -0.33 11.48 19.31
N ALA A 823 0.35 10.39 18.93
CA ALA A 823 0.27 9.82 17.58
C ALA A 823 -1.15 9.35 17.23
N TRP A 824 -1.84 8.69 18.17
CA TRP A 824 -3.22 8.23 17.98
C TRP A 824 -4.22 9.37 17.82
N ASN A 825 -4.10 10.44 18.62
CA ASN A 825 -4.97 11.62 18.55
C ASN A 825 -4.74 12.46 17.27
N ALA A 826 -3.54 12.41 16.70
CA ALA A 826 -3.24 13.09 15.44
C ALA A 826 -4.00 12.49 14.24
N ASP A 827 -4.52 11.25 14.38
CA ASP A 827 -5.41 10.59 13.42
C ASP A 827 -6.89 10.61 13.90
N PRO A 828 -7.71 11.53 13.36
CA PRO A 828 -9.14 11.68 13.66
C PRO A 828 -10.03 10.44 13.59
N GLY A 829 -9.58 9.32 13.01
CA GLY A 829 -10.38 8.10 13.15
C GLY A 829 -9.65 6.81 13.42
N ARG A 830 -8.42 6.91 13.89
CA ARG A 830 -8.03 6.10 15.05
C ARG A 830 -8.74 6.59 16.32
N SER A 831 -8.94 7.90 16.48
CA SER A 831 -9.55 8.49 17.69
C SER A 831 -11.06 8.29 17.91
N ARG A 832 -11.79 7.89 16.86
CA ARG A 832 -13.26 7.71 16.89
C ARG A 832 -13.71 6.26 16.76
N SER A 833 -12.79 5.32 16.54
CA SER A 833 -13.09 3.90 16.29
C SER A 833 -13.13 3.04 17.57
N GLY A 834 -12.92 3.62 18.75
CA GLY A 834 -13.01 2.92 20.03
C GLY A 834 -12.34 3.68 21.18
N ASP A 835 -12.16 2.98 22.30
CA ASP A 835 -11.37 3.48 23.44
C ASP A 835 -9.90 3.67 23.01
N GLY A 836 -9.26 4.72 23.53
CA GLY A 836 -7.86 5.03 23.23
C GLY A 836 -6.90 3.89 23.61
N PRO A 837 -5.65 3.94 23.12
CA PRO A 837 -4.67 2.89 23.39
C PRO A 837 -4.49 2.68 24.89
N ALA A 838 -4.68 1.43 25.33
CA ALA A 838 -4.55 1.02 26.73
C ALA A 838 -3.10 0.66 27.11
N GLU A 839 -2.26 0.37 26.12
CA GLU A 839 -0.83 0.09 26.27
C GLU A 839 0.00 0.99 25.33
N PRO A 840 1.25 1.34 25.70
CA PRO A 840 2.13 2.08 24.81
C PRO A 840 2.47 1.23 23.58
N SER A 841 2.64 1.87 22.43
CA SER A 841 3.07 1.21 21.20
C SER A 841 4.53 0.77 21.29
N GLY A 842 4.86 -0.37 20.67
CA GLY A 842 6.23 -0.90 20.64
C GLY A 842 7.30 0.12 20.22
N PRO A 843 7.09 0.88 19.13
CA PRO A 843 8.02 1.94 18.75
C PRO A 843 8.20 3.03 19.82
N ALA A 844 7.14 3.41 20.55
CA ALA A 844 7.25 4.36 21.65
C ALA A 844 8.02 3.79 22.85
N ILE A 845 7.80 2.51 23.18
CA ILE A 845 8.56 1.78 24.22
C ILE A 845 10.05 1.81 23.89
N ARG A 846 10.43 1.39 22.67
CA ARG A 846 11.83 1.33 22.22
C ARG A 846 12.49 2.69 22.16
N ARG A 847 11.73 3.73 21.78
CA ARG A 847 12.20 5.11 21.78
C ARG A 847 12.52 5.60 23.19
N VAL A 848 11.60 5.41 24.13
CA VAL A 848 11.84 5.82 25.52
C VAL A 848 12.96 5.00 26.15
N ARG A 849 13.05 3.69 25.89
CA ARG A 849 14.17 2.86 26.35
C ARG A 849 15.52 3.43 25.90
N GLY A 850 15.65 3.78 24.62
CA GLY A 850 16.93 4.20 24.05
C GLY A 850 17.27 5.68 24.25
N GLN A 851 16.30 6.57 24.08
CA GLN A 851 16.49 8.03 24.11
C GLN A 851 16.05 8.67 25.43
N GLY A 852 15.38 7.93 26.30
CA GLY A 852 14.86 8.43 27.56
C GLY A 852 13.66 9.38 27.39
N ILE A 853 13.38 10.16 28.43
CA ILE A 853 12.25 11.09 28.48
C ILE A 853 12.77 12.48 28.10
N GLY A 854 12.36 12.99 26.94
CA GLY A 854 12.83 14.28 26.45
C GLY A 854 14.31 14.29 26.02
N GLY A 855 14.90 13.12 25.78
CA GLY A 855 16.33 12.98 25.42
C GLY A 855 17.27 12.73 26.60
N GLU A 856 16.74 12.66 27.83
CA GLU A 856 17.52 12.42 29.05
C GLU A 856 17.20 11.06 29.66
N GLY A 857 18.22 10.38 30.20
CA GLY A 857 18.05 9.08 30.88
C GLY A 857 17.81 7.89 29.96
N GLY A 858 18.19 7.99 28.68
CA GLY A 858 18.11 6.88 27.73
C GLY A 858 19.18 5.81 27.98
N HIS A 859 18.83 4.56 27.65
CA HIS A 859 19.64 3.36 27.83
C HIS A 859 19.90 2.67 26.49
N THR A 860 20.83 3.20 25.70
CA THR A 860 21.32 2.52 24.48
C THR A 860 22.18 1.30 24.80
N ASP A 861 22.69 1.21 26.02
CA ASP A 861 23.41 0.09 26.62
C ASP A 861 22.51 -1.11 26.95
N ARG A 862 21.20 -0.89 27.14
CA ARG A 862 20.25 -1.92 27.63
C ARG A 862 19.36 -2.51 26.54
N GLY A 863 19.54 -3.79 26.23
CA GLY A 863 18.62 -4.59 25.41
C GLY A 863 17.58 -5.38 26.22
N LEU A 864 16.52 -5.87 25.58
CA LEU A 864 15.53 -6.77 26.19
C LEU A 864 15.42 -8.10 25.43
N LEU A 865 15.60 -9.22 26.13
CA LEU A 865 15.35 -10.57 25.63
C LEU A 865 14.19 -11.23 26.40
N LEU A 866 13.17 -11.64 25.67
CA LEU A 866 11.99 -12.33 26.18
C LEU A 866 12.01 -13.79 25.71
N LEU A 867 11.96 -14.74 26.64
CA LEU A 867 11.93 -16.17 26.39
C LEU A 867 10.54 -16.72 26.70
N TYR A 868 10.07 -17.61 25.85
CA TYR A 868 8.76 -18.25 25.95
C TYR A 868 8.92 -19.75 25.74
N LEU A 869 8.25 -20.56 26.57
CA LEU A 869 8.08 -21.99 26.31
C LEU A 869 6.66 -22.24 25.82
N LEU A 870 6.53 -22.83 24.63
CA LEU A 870 5.25 -23.18 24.04
C LEU A 870 5.00 -24.68 24.21
N ASP A 871 3.76 -25.01 24.54
CA ASP A 871 3.31 -26.40 24.70
C ASP A 871 2.95 -27.00 23.33
N PRO A 872 3.71 -27.96 22.80
CA PRO A 872 3.45 -28.55 21.49
C PRO A 872 2.12 -29.34 21.44
N GLU A 873 1.66 -29.90 22.56
CA GLU A 873 0.37 -30.62 22.60
C GLU A 873 -0.83 -29.67 22.42
N GLN A 874 -0.66 -28.41 22.82
CA GLN A 874 -1.69 -27.36 22.75
C GLN A 874 -1.57 -26.51 21.48
N ALA A 875 -0.74 -26.92 20.51
CA ALA A 875 -0.51 -26.21 19.27
C ALA A 875 -1.68 -26.29 18.27
N ASP A 876 -2.67 -27.15 18.52
CA ASP A 876 -3.84 -27.37 17.65
C ASP A 876 -3.46 -27.67 16.18
N ALA A 877 -2.32 -28.34 15.97
CA ALA A 877 -1.67 -28.52 14.66
C ALA A 877 -1.25 -29.97 14.34
N GLY A 878 -1.75 -30.95 15.09
CA GLY A 878 -1.36 -32.35 14.93
C GLY A 878 0.12 -32.63 15.23
N LEU A 879 0.81 -31.74 15.97
CA LEU A 879 2.17 -31.98 16.45
C LEU A 879 2.19 -33.19 17.38
N SER A 880 3.25 -34.00 17.27
CA SER A 880 3.41 -35.18 18.13
C SER A 880 3.49 -34.75 19.61
N PRO A 881 2.75 -35.42 20.51
CA PRO A 881 2.83 -35.15 21.95
C PRO A 881 4.21 -35.46 22.55
N ASP A 882 5.06 -36.20 21.83
CA ASP A 882 6.41 -36.57 22.27
C ASP A 882 7.49 -35.51 21.93
N LEU A 883 7.08 -34.35 21.41
CA LEU A 883 7.97 -33.23 21.15
C LEU A 883 8.35 -32.50 22.46
N PRO A 884 9.60 -32.07 22.61
CA PRO A 884 9.98 -31.21 23.74
C PRO A 884 9.28 -29.83 23.63
N PRO A 885 9.22 -29.07 24.73
CA PRO A 885 8.77 -27.68 24.70
C PRO A 885 9.41 -26.89 23.57
N VAL A 886 8.60 -26.12 22.85
CA VAL A 886 9.10 -25.28 21.78
C VAL A 886 9.54 -23.94 22.37
N VAL A 887 10.84 -23.69 22.40
CA VAL A 887 11.38 -22.38 22.79
C VAL A 887 11.08 -21.38 21.68
N ALA A 888 10.47 -20.26 22.05
CA ALA A 888 10.37 -19.08 21.21
C ALA A 888 11.00 -17.89 21.95
N PHE A 889 11.54 -16.93 21.23
CA PHE A 889 12.07 -15.71 21.82
C PHE A 889 11.62 -14.46 21.06
N GLY A 890 11.52 -13.36 21.80
CA GLY A 890 11.41 -12.02 21.28
C GLY A 890 12.57 -11.18 21.79
N ILE A 891 13.17 -10.37 20.93
CA ILE A 891 14.26 -9.46 21.30
C ILE A 891 13.84 -8.03 20.90
N SER A 892 13.94 -7.09 21.84
CA SER A 892 13.58 -5.69 21.63
C SER A 892 14.80 -4.81 21.88
N PHE A 893 15.19 -4.06 20.85
CA PHE A 893 16.36 -3.20 20.90
C PHE A 893 15.97 -1.74 21.18
N PRO A 894 16.70 -1.02 22.04
CA PRO A 894 16.52 0.41 22.24
C PRO A 894 16.75 1.18 20.94
N ALA A 895 16.07 2.32 20.79
CA ALA A 895 16.41 3.28 19.74
C ALA A 895 17.85 3.79 19.94
N SER A 896 18.61 3.86 18.86
CA SER A 896 20.01 4.30 18.88
C SER A 896 20.35 5.00 17.57
N ASP A 897 21.18 6.04 17.67
CA ASP A 897 21.67 6.84 16.54
C ASP A 897 23.03 6.36 16.04
N SER A 898 23.54 5.23 16.55
CA SER A 898 24.88 4.73 16.22
C SER A 898 25.08 4.36 14.75
N GLY A 899 23.99 4.13 14.01
CA GLY A 899 24.02 3.73 12.61
C GLY A 899 24.66 2.35 12.36
N THR A 900 24.90 1.57 13.42
CA THR A 900 25.51 0.23 13.34
C THR A 900 24.67 -0.71 12.48
N LYS A 901 25.35 -1.48 11.63
CA LYS A 901 24.72 -2.41 10.68
C LYS A 901 25.47 -3.75 10.58
N VAL A 902 24.74 -4.82 10.29
CA VAL A 902 25.29 -6.15 10.00
C VAL A 902 25.01 -6.60 8.58
N GLU A 903 25.95 -7.37 8.03
CA GLU A 903 25.93 -7.84 6.66
C GLU A 903 25.02 -9.08 6.54
N TYR A 904 23.85 -8.95 5.94
CA TYR A 904 22.99 -10.08 5.59
C TYR A 904 23.21 -10.51 4.15
N ARG A 905 23.78 -11.70 3.96
CA ARG A 905 23.97 -12.31 2.64
C ARG A 905 22.77 -13.18 2.29
N VAL A 906 21.96 -12.68 1.37
CA VAL A 906 20.85 -13.44 0.81
C VAL A 906 21.40 -14.62 0.02
N ASN A 907 20.99 -15.86 0.34
CA ASN A 907 21.34 -17.01 -0.48
C ASN A 907 20.55 -16.95 -1.80
N ASN A 908 21.18 -16.36 -2.82
CA ASN A 908 20.59 -16.09 -4.12
C ASN A 908 19.92 -17.32 -4.76
N VAL A 909 20.38 -18.55 -4.50
CA VAL A 909 19.83 -19.78 -5.14
C VAL A 909 18.52 -20.24 -4.49
N ALA A 910 18.43 -20.25 -3.16
CA ALA A 910 17.18 -20.55 -2.45
C ALA A 910 16.13 -19.46 -2.71
N TRP A 911 16.55 -18.20 -2.68
CA TRP A 911 15.71 -17.05 -3.00
C TRP A 911 15.17 -17.08 -4.45
N MET A 912 15.97 -17.56 -5.41
CA MET A 912 15.55 -17.74 -6.80
C MET A 912 14.52 -18.86 -6.99
N GLN A 913 14.64 -19.96 -6.24
CA GLN A 913 13.70 -21.08 -6.30
C GLN A 913 12.36 -20.72 -5.62
N GLU A 914 12.40 -19.88 -4.58
CA GLU A 914 11.25 -19.65 -3.70
C GLU A 914 10.40 -18.42 -4.10
N TYR A 915 11.00 -17.40 -4.73
CA TYR A 915 10.34 -16.13 -5.10
C TYR A 915 10.06 -15.98 -6.61
N GLY A 916 10.44 -16.99 -7.40
CA GLY A 916 10.20 -17.06 -8.85
C GLY A 916 11.12 -16.14 -9.66
N GLY A 917 11.64 -16.67 -10.76
CA GLY A 917 12.35 -15.86 -11.75
C GLY A 917 11.41 -14.83 -12.37
N ALA A 918 11.78 -13.55 -12.34
CA ALA A 918 11.26 -12.57 -13.28
C ALA A 918 11.95 -12.80 -14.63
N ASP A 919 11.49 -13.81 -15.36
CA ASP A 919 11.68 -13.93 -16.81
C ASP A 919 10.30 -13.94 -17.43
#